data_AF-A0A7Y5D959-F1
#
_entry.id   AF-A0A7Y5D959-F1
#
_cell.length_a   1.000
_cell.length_b   1.000
_cell.length_c   1.000
_cell.angle_alpha   90.00
_cell.angle_beta   90.00
_cell.angle_gamma   90.00
#
_symmetry.space_group_name_H-M   'P 1'
#
loop_
_entity.id
_entity.type
_entity.pdbx_description
1 polymer ?
#
loop_
_entity_poly.entity_id
_entity_poly.type
_entity_poly.pdbx_seq_one_letter_code
_entity_poly.pdbx_strand_id
1 'polypeptide(L)'
;MCLLMAFCSAQAKDPTVVLDTFDDPTHWRVIASTQVSGSIRADNGALCLDYDFNGVSGYVGIQRDLDIDYTGNYRFDFKLRGESPDNDLQFKLIDASGDNVWWVNRPKYRFPVAWTPIRYKRRHIGKAWGPGADPQLRSSAKLEFTINNSSGGKGAVCFDALTFTALPEDRPLPEVASATATSARGEAERAIDGDADTAWRAGKGIQRLILDLGRDTEFGGLRFDWAEGAHASDYAVQVSDDGRRWRELRAVSGGNGGRDWIALPESEARHLAIELRDGLGVGYALNEVRVEPLAFAANANDFVASVAKDSPRGLFPRGFSGEQAYWTILGIDGGSEQGLIGEDGAIEVGKGGFSIEPFVIADGKLLRWADATMSQSLQDGYLPIPRVDWSHDAAQLRVTAFADGTPERSQLVARYVLRNPGTVVRDYTLALAVQPFQVNPPSQFLNTTGGVSRIEALAIDGAVVSVAGRERVYAERAPDAAFATTFDSGMAVSHLAAAAWPTATTVRDPTGLASGAMAYRMRLQPGESREIALTVPMTGAPGCEGDACSAEQRQHSVAERWRRTLDTVRIDVPAEGQPLVDTLRTALAHQLISRIGPRLQPGTRSYARSWIRDGAMIAEGLLRTGREDAVREYLDWYAPYQFDNGKVPCCVDDRGSDPVPENDSHGELIFAIADYARHTGDDAFLATMWPHVRGAFDYMETLSASERTDANRALDPAFYGMMPVSISHEGYSAKPMHSYWDNFWALRGYKDAAWIAQRLGKREDALRMAAARDRFRADLGASLRAATARHGIDYLPGAAELGDFDPTSTTIALAPGGEQAGLANSILPEDLLHNTFERYWREFEQRRDGKRQWKDYTPYEWRNVGAFVRLGWRERAWDAVEFFFDDRAPRGWNQWGEVVSRTPRKPFFLGDLPHAWVASDFMRSALDMFAYPREADDSLVLAAGVPARWLDGDGIAVDGLRTPQGRLGYTLRREPKRLVLRFAAGMRLPPGGAVLPWPLADAQPGRTRIDGKSAQWHDGELRIAAPAVEVSVELR
;
A
#
# COMPACT_ATOMS: atom_id res chain seq x y z
N MET A 1 25.36 30.28 66.93
CA MET A 1 25.05 31.38 65.98
C MET A 1 25.67 30.99 64.65
N CYS A 2 24.95 30.24 63.80
CA CYS A 2 24.09 30.74 62.70
C CYS A 2 24.91 31.58 61.70
N LEU A 3 25.03 31.29 60.40
CA LEU A 3 24.00 30.84 59.45
C LEU A 3 24.59 29.90 58.38
N LEU A 4 23.82 28.86 58.01
CA LEU A 4 23.86 28.22 56.69
C LEU A 4 23.35 29.22 55.64
N MET A 5 24.06 29.39 54.52
CA MET A 5 23.45 29.83 53.26
C MET A 5 23.15 28.59 52.42
N ALA A 6 21.88 28.20 52.41
CA ALA A 6 21.33 27.31 51.41
C ALA A 6 21.17 28.10 50.10
N PHE A 7 21.94 27.73 49.08
CA PHE A 7 21.62 28.13 47.71
C PHE A 7 20.41 27.31 47.25
N CYS A 8 19.22 27.89 47.36
CA CYS A 8 18.07 27.47 46.58
C CYS A 8 18.38 27.75 45.10
N SER A 9 18.65 26.70 44.33
CA SER A 9 18.52 26.76 42.87
C SER A 9 17.03 26.91 42.55
N ALA A 10 16.57 28.16 42.40
CA ALA A 10 15.31 28.43 41.75
C ALA A 10 15.41 27.90 40.31
N GLN A 11 14.63 26.86 39.99
CA GLN A 11 14.32 26.53 38.60
C GLN A 11 13.73 27.80 37.98
N ALA A 12 14.43 28.39 37.02
CA ALA A 12 13.84 29.38 36.15
C ALA A 12 12.69 28.68 35.40
N LYS A 13 11.45 28.98 35.81
CA LYS A 13 10.28 28.70 34.98
C LYS A 13 10.37 29.67 33.81
N ASP A 14 10.73 29.17 32.64
CA ASP A 14 10.61 29.95 31.41
C ASP A 14 9.14 30.39 31.23
N PRO A 15 8.88 31.61 30.73
CA PRO A 15 7.55 32.20 30.76
C PRO A 15 6.60 31.49 29.79
N THR A 16 5.57 30.85 30.34
CA THR A 16 4.38 30.47 29.56
C THR A 16 3.71 31.73 29.01
N VAL A 17 3.49 31.77 27.70
CA VAL A 17 2.82 32.85 26.97
C VAL A 17 1.42 32.40 26.56
N VAL A 18 0.42 33.25 26.75
CA VAL A 18 -0.94 33.02 26.22
C VAL A 18 -0.98 33.49 24.77
N LEU A 19 -1.26 32.58 23.84
CA LEU A 19 -1.38 32.88 22.41
C LEU A 19 -2.81 33.27 22.03
N ASP A 20 -3.81 32.62 22.63
CA ASP A 20 -5.22 32.94 22.43
C ASP A 20 -6.07 32.46 23.62
N THR A 21 -7.04 33.28 24.05
CA THR A 21 -8.09 32.87 25.00
C THR A 21 -9.35 32.35 24.31
N PHE A 22 -9.47 32.55 22.99
CA PHE A 22 -10.62 32.20 22.14
C PHE A 22 -11.91 33.03 22.39
N ASP A 23 -11.79 34.16 23.09
CA ASP A 23 -12.92 35.08 23.34
C ASP A 23 -13.37 35.86 22.09
N ASP A 24 -12.45 36.11 21.14
CA ASP A 24 -12.71 36.86 19.92
C ASP A 24 -12.66 35.96 18.67
N PRO A 25 -13.81 35.53 18.12
CA PRO A 25 -13.86 34.67 16.93
C PRO A 25 -13.34 35.37 15.67
N THR A 26 -13.22 36.70 15.64
CA THR A 26 -12.81 37.45 14.43
C THR A 26 -11.34 37.23 14.05
N HIS A 27 -10.51 36.73 14.97
CA HIS A 27 -9.15 36.32 14.69
C HIS A 27 -9.04 35.00 13.89
N TRP A 28 -10.15 34.28 13.76
CA TRP A 28 -10.19 32.95 13.17
C TRP A 28 -11.04 32.93 11.89
N ARG A 29 -10.58 32.16 10.91
CA ARG A 29 -11.35 31.87 9.69
C ARG A 29 -11.63 30.38 9.58
N VAL A 30 -12.81 30.05 9.08
CA VAL A 30 -13.14 28.68 8.69
C VAL A 30 -12.45 28.35 7.38
N ILE A 31 -11.86 27.16 7.32
CA ILE A 31 -11.38 26.53 6.10
C ILE A 31 -12.10 25.20 5.93
N ALA A 32 -12.52 24.87 4.72
CA ALA A 32 -13.22 23.62 4.43
C ALA A 32 -12.91 23.17 3.00
N SER A 33 -12.89 21.85 2.79
CA SER A 33 -12.79 21.26 1.46
C SER A 33 -14.13 21.30 0.71
N THR A 34 -14.11 20.97 -0.59
CA THR A 34 -15.31 20.95 -1.45
C THR A 34 -16.46 20.16 -0.81
N GLN A 35 -17.67 20.75 -0.80
CA GLN A 35 -18.89 20.20 -0.19
C GLN A 35 -18.86 19.94 1.33
N VAL A 36 -17.77 20.28 2.04
CA VAL A 36 -17.74 20.28 3.51
C VAL A 36 -18.20 21.65 4.03
N SER A 37 -19.06 21.64 5.04
CA SER A 37 -19.59 22.87 5.66
C SER A 37 -18.97 23.09 7.04
N GLY A 38 -18.68 24.34 7.38
CA GLY A 38 -18.17 24.72 8.69
C GLY A 38 -18.59 26.14 9.09
N SER A 39 -18.85 26.35 10.37
CA SER A 39 -19.09 27.68 10.95
C SER A 39 -18.45 27.79 12.33
N ILE A 40 -18.01 29.00 12.69
CA ILE A 40 -17.50 29.29 14.04
C ILE A 40 -18.50 30.10 14.85
N ARG A 41 -18.54 29.85 16.16
CA ARG A 41 -19.29 30.65 17.13
C ARG A 41 -18.54 30.75 18.46
N ALA A 42 -18.73 31.85 19.17
CA ALA A 42 -18.28 32.00 20.55
C ALA A 42 -19.24 31.28 21.51
N ASP A 43 -18.69 30.62 22.53
CA ASP A 43 -19.45 29.91 23.56
C ASP A 43 -18.74 30.02 24.92
N ASN A 44 -19.23 30.92 25.78
CA ASN A 44 -18.75 31.10 27.16
C ASN A 44 -17.21 31.26 27.29
N GLY A 45 -16.61 32.05 26.39
CA GLY A 45 -15.17 32.30 26.36
C GLY A 45 -14.34 31.25 25.61
N ALA A 46 -15.00 30.36 24.86
CA ALA A 46 -14.36 29.41 23.94
C ALA A 46 -14.81 29.66 22.50
N LEU A 47 -14.03 29.15 21.54
CA LEU A 47 -14.37 29.13 20.12
C LEU A 47 -14.80 27.73 19.71
N CYS A 48 -16.02 27.59 19.22
CA CYS A 48 -16.55 26.33 18.71
C CYS A 48 -16.61 26.32 17.18
N LEU A 49 -16.12 25.25 16.58
CA LEU A 49 -16.28 24.90 15.18
C LEU A 49 -17.42 23.89 15.05
N ASP A 50 -18.56 24.30 14.48
CA ASP A 50 -19.63 23.40 14.06
C ASP A 50 -19.38 23.00 12.59
N TYR A 51 -19.57 21.72 12.25
CA TYR A 51 -19.26 21.24 10.91
C TYR A 51 -20.16 20.08 10.45
N ASP A 52 -20.22 19.89 9.13
CA ASP A 52 -20.84 18.73 8.47
C ASP A 52 -20.01 18.30 7.25
N PHE A 53 -19.60 17.03 7.21
CA PHE A 53 -18.92 16.45 6.06
C PHE A 53 -19.86 16.15 4.88
N ASN A 54 -21.19 16.23 5.06
CA ASN A 54 -22.18 16.05 3.99
C ASN A 54 -22.02 14.75 3.16
N GLY A 55 -21.46 13.69 3.76
CA GLY A 55 -21.24 12.40 3.10
C GLY A 55 -20.02 12.34 2.18
N VAL A 56 -19.17 13.38 2.14
CA VAL A 56 -17.90 13.37 1.40
C VAL A 56 -16.69 13.26 2.33
N SER A 57 -15.55 12.86 1.78
CA SER A 57 -14.26 12.95 2.48
C SER A 57 -13.77 14.40 2.51
N GLY A 58 -12.71 14.67 3.28
CA GLY A 58 -12.05 15.96 3.32
C GLY A 58 -11.85 16.50 4.72
N TYR A 59 -11.79 17.83 4.85
CA TYR A 59 -11.43 18.48 6.10
C TYR A 59 -12.21 19.77 6.33
N VAL A 60 -12.30 20.13 7.61
CA VAL A 60 -12.82 21.40 8.11
C VAL A 60 -11.94 21.87 9.25
N GLY A 61 -11.69 23.16 9.37
CA GLY A 61 -10.82 23.68 10.42
C GLY A 61 -10.99 25.16 10.67
N ILE A 62 -10.31 25.61 11.71
CA ILE A 62 -10.12 27.02 12.04
C ILE A 62 -8.66 27.38 11.87
N GLN A 63 -8.39 28.49 11.19
CA GLN A 63 -7.05 28.97 10.91
C GLN A 63 -6.89 30.41 11.40
N ARG A 64 -5.72 30.73 11.95
CA ARG A 64 -5.36 32.07 12.41
C ARG A 64 -3.96 32.42 11.89
N ASP A 65 -3.80 33.65 11.44
CA ASP A 65 -2.46 34.21 11.18
C ASP A 65 -1.83 34.57 12.53
N LEU A 66 -0.72 33.91 12.84
CA LEU A 66 -0.03 33.96 14.13
C LEU A 66 1.45 33.65 13.94
N ASP A 67 2.27 34.70 14.00
CA ASP A 67 3.72 34.59 13.91
C ASP A 67 4.30 34.04 15.22
N ILE A 68 5.08 32.96 15.13
CA ILE A 68 5.75 32.33 16.27
C ILE A 68 7.16 31.93 15.84
N ASP A 69 8.15 32.31 16.65
CA ASP A 69 9.53 31.83 16.54
C ASP A 69 9.80 30.73 17.58
N TYR A 70 10.43 29.65 17.13
CA TYR A 70 10.71 28.46 17.95
C TYR A 70 12.19 28.36 18.24
N THR A 71 12.54 28.30 19.53
CA THR A 71 13.91 28.02 19.98
C THR A 71 13.91 26.82 20.93
N GLY A 72 14.90 25.93 20.77
CA GLY A 72 15.09 24.78 21.64
C GLY A 72 13.90 23.83 21.76
N ASN A 73 13.59 23.40 22.98
CA ASN A 73 12.45 22.56 23.30
C ASN A 73 11.25 23.43 23.73
N TYR A 74 10.04 22.97 23.45
CA TYR A 74 8.82 23.75 23.71
C TYR A 74 7.58 22.88 23.77
N ARG A 75 6.47 23.49 24.18
CA ARG A 75 5.18 22.83 24.34
C ARG A 75 4.02 23.79 24.12
N PHE A 76 2.99 23.28 23.45
CA PHE A 76 1.67 23.88 23.40
C PHE A 76 0.74 23.21 24.41
N ASP A 77 -0.03 24.01 25.14
CA ASP A 77 -1.14 23.54 25.95
C ASP A 77 -2.42 24.29 25.53
N PHE A 78 -3.53 23.56 25.40
CA PHE A 78 -4.87 24.12 25.16
C PHE A 78 -5.92 23.22 25.80
N LYS A 79 -7.17 23.68 25.88
CA LYS A 79 -8.30 22.84 26.28
C LYS A 79 -9.17 22.54 25.08
N LEU A 80 -9.73 21.34 25.09
CA LEU A 80 -10.64 20.89 24.05
C LEU A 80 -11.85 20.19 24.68
N ARG A 81 -13.03 20.44 24.11
CA ARG A 81 -14.22 19.61 24.28
C ARG A 81 -14.93 19.47 22.94
N GLY A 82 -15.66 18.39 22.70
CA GLY A 82 -16.46 18.29 21.49
C GLY A 82 -17.44 17.12 21.50
N GLU A 83 -18.53 17.31 20.75
CA GLU A 83 -19.45 16.26 20.33
C GLU A 83 -19.18 16.01 18.85
N SER A 84 -18.26 15.09 18.58
CA SER A 84 -17.78 14.75 17.24
C SER A 84 -17.64 13.23 17.14
N PRO A 85 -17.95 12.62 15.98
CA PRO A 85 -17.47 11.29 15.67
C PRO A 85 -15.94 11.20 15.79
N ASP A 86 -15.40 9.99 15.88
CA ASP A 86 -13.95 9.72 16.01
C ASP A 86 -13.23 10.03 14.68
N ASN A 87 -13.17 11.32 14.33
CA ASN A 87 -12.45 11.90 13.21
C ASN A 87 -11.01 12.23 13.62
N ASP A 88 -10.14 12.52 12.64
CA ASP A 88 -8.76 12.86 12.95
C ASP A 88 -8.69 14.30 13.48
N LEU A 89 -7.94 14.50 14.57
CA LEU A 89 -7.61 15.83 15.09
C LEU A 89 -6.20 16.21 14.66
N GLN A 90 -6.08 17.30 13.91
CA GLN A 90 -4.80 17.84 13.45
C GLN A 90 -4.55 19.22 14.05
N PHE A 91 -3.32 19.46 14.47
CA PHE A 91 -2.80 20.76 14.87
C PHE A 91 -1.66 21.11 13.92
N LYS A 92 -1.82 22.14 13.09
CA LYS A 92 -0.87 22.50 12.04
C LYS A 92 -0.22 23.85 12.29
N LEU A 93 1.04 23.94 11.92
CA LEU A 93 1.88 25.14 11.95
C LEU A 93 2.44 25.32 10.53
N ILE A 94 2.17 26.47 9.93
CA ILE A 94 2.44 26.74 8.51
C ILE A 94 3.43 27.90 8.44
N ASP A 95 4.45 27.78 7.59
CA ASP A 95 5.43 28.85 7.39
C ASP A 95 4.86 30.06 6.63
N ALA A 96 5.67 31.11 6.50
CA ALA A 96 5.28 32.33 5.78
C ALA A 96 5.04 32.11 4.27
N SER A 97 5.63 31.07 3.68
CA SER A 97 5.39 30.74 2.26
C SER A 97 4.02 30.09 2.05
N GLY A 98 3.51 29.37 3.06
CA GLY A 98 2.33 28.53 2.94
C GLY A 98 2.63 27.13 2.41
N ASP A 99 3.83 26.90 1.89
CA ASP A 99 4.22 25.64 1.24
C ASP A 99 4.70 24.59 2.26
N ASN A 100 5.26 24.99 3.41
CA ASN A 100 5.73 24.05 4.43
C ASN A 100 4.79 23.98 5.64
N VAL A 101 4.42 22.75 6.01
CA VAL A 101 3.50 22.46 7.12
C VAL A 101 4.13 21.47 8.08
N TRP A 102 4.03 21.77 9.37
CA TRP A 102 4.33 20.88 10.48
C TRP A 102 3.05 20.59 11.24
N TRP A 103 2.93 19.39 11.81
CA TRP A 103 1.69 19.02 12.48
C TRP A 103 1.87 18.05 13.64
N VAL A 104 0.85 18.02 14.51
CA VAL A 104 0.49 16.86 15.30
C VAL A 104 -0.76 16.26 14.66
N ASN A 105 -0.69 15.00 14.24
CA ASN A 105 -1.85 14.26 13.73
C ASN A 105 -2.27 13.21 14.76
N ARG A 106 -3.54 13.23 15.16
CA ARG A 106 -4.17 12.24 16.04
C ARG A 106 -5.30 11.54 15.27
N PRO A 107 -4.99 10.41 14.59
CA PRO A 107 -6.01 9.69 13.83
C PRO A 107 -7.11 9.14 14.75
N LYS A 108 -8.36 9.14 14.27
CA LYS A 108 -9.53 8.61 15.00
C LYS A 108 -9.62 9.10 16.45
N TYR A 109 -9.46 10.41 16.63
CA TYR A 109 -9.41 11.02 17.96
C TYR A 109 -10.79 10.96 18.63
N ARG A 110 -10.87 10.35 19.82
CA ARG A 110 -12.09 10.35 20.61
C ARG A 110 -12.25 11.69 21.32
N PHE A 111 -13.13 12.54 20.78
CA PHE A 111 -13.36 13.88 21.31
C PHE A 111 -14.00 13.81 22.71
N PRO A 112 -13.38 14.41 23.75
CA PRO A 112 -13.95 14.41 25.09
C PRO A 112 -15.11 15.40 25.17
N VAL A 113 -16.20 14.98 25.81
CA VAL A 113 -17.37 15.87 26.07
C VAL A 113 -17.07 16.90 27.17
N ALA A 114 -16.17 16.56 28.11
CA ALA A 114 -15.70 17.45 29.15
C ALA A 114 -14.44 18.19 28.71
N TRP A 115 -14.25 19.41 29.22
CA TRP A 115 -13.03 20.17 29.01
C TRP A 115 -11.80 19.38 29.45
N THR A 116 -10.97 19.02 28.48
CA THR A 116 -9.79 18.20 28.69
C THR A 116 -8.55 18.98 28.26
N PRO A 117 -7.51 19.06 29.11
CA PRO A 117 -6.24 19.67 28.73
C PRO A 117 -5.52 18.79 27.71
N ILE A 118 -5.09 19.40 26.61
CA ILE A 118 -4.29 18.79 25.56
C ILE A 118 -2.90 19.41 25.61
N ARG A 119 -1.89 18.56 25.42
CA ARG A 119 -0.49 18.93 25.51
C ARG A 119 0.29 18.35 24.34
N TYR A 120 0.89 19.23 23.54
CA TYR A 120 1.76 18.86 22.43
C TYR A 120 3.17 19.40 22.68
N LYS A 121 4.13 18.51 22.92
CA LYS A 121 5.56 18.85 23.05
C LYS A 121 6.21 18.88 21.67
N ARG A 122 7.39 19.50 21.55
CA ARG A 122 8.18 19.54 20.30
C ARG A 122 8.24 18.18 19.59
N ARG A 123 8.50 17.09 20.32
CA ARG A 123 8.60 15.74 19.74
C ARG A 123 7.33 15.24 19.06
N HIS A 124 6.16 15.79 19.40
CA HIS A 124 4.89 15.41 18.79
C HIS A 124 4.67 16.11 17.45
N ILE A 125 5.41 17.18 17.18
CA ILE A 125 5.28 18.01 15.98
C ILE A 125 6.29 17.53 14.93
N GLY A 126 5.78 16.85 13.90
CA GLY A 126 6.57 16.41 12.76
C GLY A 126 6.35 17.31 11.55
N LYS A 127 7.30 17.35 10.62
CA LYS A 127 7.04 17.94 9.30
C LYS A 127 5.99 17.08 8.57
N ALA A 128 4.93 17.71 8.09
CA ALA A 128 3.84 17.07 7.36
C ALA A 128 4.17 17.02 5.86
N TRP A 129 4.36 18.19 5.23
CA TRP A 129 4.71 18.31 3.81
C TRP A 129 5.40 19.66 3.52
N GLY A 130 5.87 19.81 2.28
CA GLY A 130 6.44 21.05 1.74
C GLY A 130 7.87 20.89 1.19
N PRO A 131 8.33 21.83 0.33
CA PRO A 131 9.57 21.69 -0.43
C PRO A 131 10.86 21.90 0.39
N GLY A 132 10.79 22.50 1.58
CA GLY A 132 11.98 22.78 2.40
C GLY A 132 12.62 21.50 2.97
N ALA A 133 13.92 21.28 2.77
CA ALA A 133 14.54 20.05 3.27
C ALA A 133 14.70 19.99 4.81
N ASP A 134 14.67 21.14 5.51
CA ASP A 134 14.83 21.19 6.96
C ASP A 134 13.55 20.67 7.66
N PRO A 135 13.60 19.52 8.36
CA PRO A 135 12.44 19.02 9.09
C PRO A 135 12.18 19.83 10.37
N GLN A 136 13.12 20.68 10.80
CA GLN A 136 12.99 21.45 12.04
C GLN A 136 12.14 22.70 11.82
N LEU A 137 11.06 22.82 12.58
CA LEU A 137 10.26 24.05 12.66
C LEU A 137 11.06 25.14 13.40
N ARG A 138 11.30 26.27 12.72
CA ARG A 138 12.01 27.45 13.29
C ARG A 138 11.10 28.65 13.45
N SER A 139 10.18 28.82 12.53
CA SER A 139 9.12 29.83 12.61
C SER A 139 7.87 29.36 11.89
N SER A 140 6.71 29.89 12.28
CA SER A 140 5.43 29.70 11.60
C SER A 140 4.71 31.04 11.51
N ALA A 141 3.94 31.26 10.44
CA ALA A 141 3.10 32.43 10.25
C ALA A 141 1.60 32.13 10.46
N LYS A 142 1.21 30.85 10.47
CA LYS A 142 -0.20 30.45 10.68
C LYS A 142 -0.29 29.23 11.57
N LEU A 143 -1.37 29.18 12.33
CA LEU A 143 -1.77 28.05 13.17
C LEU A 143 -3.18 27.59 12.77
N GLU A 144 -3.38 26.27 12.73
CA GLU A 144 -4.65 25.67 12.32
C GLU A 144 -5.03 24.48 13.21
N PHE A 145 -6.30 24.43 13.60
CA PHE A 145 -6.92 23.22 14.13
C PHE A 145 -7.82 22.63 13.05
N THR A 146 -7.54 21.40 12.63
CA THR A 146 -8.28 20.72 11.56
C THR A 146 -8.94 19.46 12.10
N ILE A 147 -10.18 19.24 11.68
CA ILE A 147 -10.90 17.98 11.82
C ILE A 147 -10.92 17.37 10.42
N ASN A 148 -10.25 16.22 10.25
CA ASN A 148 -10.15 15.54 8.98
C ASN A 148 -10.99 14.25 9.00
N ASN A 149 -11.68 13.95 7.89
CA ASN A 149 -12.64 12.86 7.82
C ASN A 149 -11.93 11.50 8.00
N SER A 150 -12.35 10.80 9.05
CA SER A 150 -12.04 9.39 9.31
C SER A 150 -13.32 8.59 9.50
N SER A 151 -14.23 9.12 10.33
CA SER A 151 -15.57 8.56 10.59
C SER A 151 -16.69 9.34 9.89
N GLY A 152 -16.40 10.52 9.34
CA GLY A 152 -17.35 11.41 8.67
C GLY A 152 -18.35 12.08 9.62
N GLY A 153 -19.54 12.37 9.09
CA GLY A 153 -20.67 12.94 9.83
C GLY A 153 -20.55 14.43 10.17
N LYS A 154 -21.35 14.85 11.16
CA LYS A 154 -21.40 16.22 11.67
C LYS A 154 -21.00 16.27 13.13
N GLY A 155 -20.47 17.40 13.58
CA GLY A 155 -20.05 17.57 14.96
C GLY A 155 -19.75 19.01 15.33
N ALA A 156 -19.40 19.20 16.60
CA ALA A 156 -18.96 20.47 17.16
C ALA A 156 -17.74 20.27 18.05
N VAL A 157 -16.67 21.04 17.83
CA VAL A 157 -15.45 20.99 18.65
C VAL A 157 -15.10 22.39 19.10
N CYS A 158 -14.89 22.57 20.40
CA CYS A 158 -14.58 23.84 21.03
C CYS A 158 -13.15 23.84 21.60
N PHE A 159 -12.48 24.97 21.43
CA PHE A 159 -11.10 25.22 21.85
C PHE A 159 -11.06 26.40 22.83
N ASP A 160 -10.19 26.31 23.85
CA ASP A 160 -9.97 27.32 24.88
C ASP A 160 -8.50 27.34 25.31
N ALA A 161 -8.02 28.49 25.81
CA ALA A 161 -6.76 28.69 26.51
C ALA A 161 -5.50 28.15 25.79
N LEU A 162 -5.25 28.59 24.55
CA LEU A 162 -4.05 28.23 23.81
C LEU A 162 -2.82 28.97 24.38
N THR A 163 -1.84 28.20 24.83
CA THR A 163 -0.59 28.70 25.42
C THR A 163 0.63 28.03 24.82
N PHE A 164 1.75 28.73 24.90
CA PHE A 164 3.07 28.26 24.48
C PHE A 164 4.05 28.38 25.64
N THR A 165 4.83 27.33 25.89
CA THR A 165 5.84 27.28 26.94
C THR A 165 7.16 26.80 26.37
N ALA A 166 8.21 27.60 26.50
CA ALA A 166 9.58 27.13 26.26
C ALA A 166 9.94 26.10 27.35
N LEU A 167 10.57 25.00 26.94
CA LEU A 167 11.00 23.93 27.83
C LEU A 167 12.53 23.84 27.83
N PRO A 168 13.14 23.32 28.91
CA PRO A 168 14.54 22.94 28.88
C PRO A 168 14.83 21.96 27.74
N GLU A 169 16.03 22.05 27.16
CA GLU A 169 16.51 21.10 26.15
C GLU A 169 16.37 19.64 26.62
N ASP A 170 16.02 18.76 25.67
CA ASP A 170 15.95 17.33 25.93
C ASP A 170 17.34 16.82 26.36
N ARG A 171 17.36 16.04 27.44
CA ARG A 171 18.58 15.42 27.95
C ARG A 171 18.55 13.91 27.68
N PRO A 172 19.70 13.26 27.47
CA PRO A 172 19.76 11.79 27.47
C PRO A 172 19.13 11.23 28.74
N LEU A 173 18.58 10.02 28.64
CA LEU A 173 18.13 9.29 29.82
C LEU A 173 19.25 9.30 30.87
N PRO A 174 18.97 9.77 32.11
CA PRO A 174 19.95 9.65 33.17
C PRO A 174 20.14 8.16 33.53
N GLU A 175 21.37 7.80 33.90
CA GLU A 175 21.56 6.60 34.72
C GLU A 175 20.73 6.74 36.00
N VAL A 176 20.16 5.64 36.49
CA VAL A 176 19.33 5.65 37.69
C VAL A 176 20.16 6.21 38.86
N ALA A 177 19.72 7.32 39.46
CA ALA A 177 20.53 8.08 40.40
C ALA A 177 20.69 7.37 41.74
N SER A 178 19.64 6.66 42.19
CA SER A 178 19.71 5.80 43.37
C SER A 178 18.57 4.77 43.37
N ALA A 179 18.79 3.65 44.06
CA ALA A 179 17.77 2.62 44.30
C ALA A 179 17.57 2.41 45.81
N THR A 180 16.32 2.19 46.23
CA THR A 180 15.98 1.86 47.62
C THR A 180 14.94 0.75 47.66
N ALA A 181 14.98 -0.12 48.69
CA ALA A 181 14.06 -1.25 48.79
C ALA A 181 13.45 -1.41 50.20
N THR A 182 12.27 -2.05 50.27
CA THR A 182 11.53 -2.28 51.53
C THR A 182 12.19 -3.32 52.46
N SER A 183 12.96 -4.27 51.93
CA SER A 183 13.73 -5.24 52.71
C SER A 183 15.14 -5.44 52.10
N ALA A 184 16.13 -5.68 52.96
CA ALA A 184 17.59 -5.66 52.73
C ALA A 184 18.22 -4.25 52.53
N ARG A 185 18.73 -3.66 53.63
CA ARG A 185 19.54 -2.42 53.55
C ARG A 185 20.87 -2.73 52.83
N GLY A 186 21.04 -2.19 51.62
CA GLY A 186 22.35 -2.08 50.94
C GLY A 186 22.57 -2.95 49.70
N GLU A 187 21.53 -3.59 49.14
CA GLU A 187 21.65 -4.37 47.89
C GLU A 187 20.69 -3.90 46.77
N ALA A 188 19.95 -2.80 46.96
CA ALA A 188 18.99 -2.31 45.96
C ALA A 188 19.71 -1.84 44.68
N GLU A 189 20.90 -1.28 44.86
CA GLU A 189 21.78 -0.81 43.80
C GLU A 189 22.27 -1.94 42.89
N ARG A 190 22.25 -3.21 43.35
CA ARG A 190 22.59 -4.36 42.51
C ARG A 190 21.57 -4.65 41.41
N ALA A 191 20.37 -4.08 41.49
CA ALA A 191 19.41 -4.19 40.40
C ALA A 191 19.66 -3.15 39.28
N ILE A 192 20.65 -2.26 39.43
CA ILE A 192 20.93 -1.18 38.48
C ILE A 192 22.44 -0.97 38.27
N ASP A 193 23.29 -1.95 38.65
CA ASP A 193 24.75 -1.83 38.57
C ASP A 193 25.31 -2.28 37.20
N GLY A 194 24.46 -2.82 36.32
CA GLY A 194 24.84 -3.28 35.00
C GLY A 194 25.55 -4.63 34.97
N ASP A 195 25.65 -5.33 36.11
CA ASP A 195 26.29 -6.63 36.25
C ASP A 195 25.25 -7.75 36.32
N ALA A 196 25.20 -8.62 35.30
CA ALA A 196 24.22 -9.71 35.24
C ALA A 196 24.45 -10.80 36.30
N ASP A 197 25.62 -10.82 36.96
CA ASP A 197 25.97 -11.79 38.01
C ASP A 197 25.61 -11.32 39.42
N THR A 198 25.25 -10.05 39.60
CA THR A 198 24.74 -9.51 40.86
C THR A 198 23.20 -9.50 40.85
N ALA A 199 22.57 -9.34 42.02
CA ALA A 199 21.12 -9.21 42.12
C ALA A 199 20.69 -8.49 43.39
N TRP A 200 19.62 -7.70 43.29
CA TRP A 200 18.80 -7.33 44.44
C TRP A 200 17.98 -8.54 44.87
N ARG A 201 18.09 -8.95 46.13
CA ARG A 201 17.36 -10.09 46.69
C ARG A 201 16.35 -9.63 47.73
N ALA A 202 15.14 -10.18 47.66
CA ALA A 202 14.06 -9.86 48.59
C ALA A 202 13.34 -11.12 49.08
N GLY A 203 12.78 -11.07 50.28
CA GLY A 203 12.00 -12.18 50.84
C GLY A 203 10.64 -12.34 50.16
N LYS A 204 9.95 -13.45 50.43
CA LYS A 204 8.57 -13.69 49.95
C LYS A 204 7.58 -12.65 50.50
N GLY A 205 6.48 -12.43 49.77
CA GLY A 205 5.43 -11.46 50.12
C GLY A 205 5.61 -10.13 49.39
N ILE A 206 4.85 -9.10 49.77
CA ILE A 206 4.92 -7.82 49.06
C ILE A 206 6.28 -7.15 49.30
N GLN A 207 7.02 -6.91 48.23
CA GLN A 207 8.32 -6.22 48.24
C GLN A 207 8.29 -5.06 47.27
N ARG A 208 9.10 -4.03 47.52
CA ARG A 208 9.12 -2.85 46.66
C ARG A 208 10.54 -2.35 46.46
N LEU A 209 10.93 -2.18 45.20
CA LEU A 209 12.14 -1.49 44.76
C LEU A 209 11.73 -0.11 44.20
N ILE A 210 12.38 0.95 44.64
CA ILE A 210 12.13 2.33 44.22
C ILE A 210 13.41 2.87 43.58
N LEU A 211 13.29 3.38 42.36
CA LEU A 211 14.35 4.02 41.59
C LEU A 211 14.09 5.53 41.56
N ASP A 212 15.08 6.36 41.94
CA ASP A 212 15.07 7.81 41.71
C ASP A 212 15.91 8.10 40.45
N LEU A 213 15.30 8.68 39.43
CA LEU A 213 15.98 9.12 38.20
C LEU A 213 16.70 10.46 38.37
N GLY A 214 16.61 11.07 39.55
CA GLY A 214 17.23 12.34 39.93
C GLY A 214 16.48 13.58 39.41
N ARG A 215 15.67 13.42 38.35
CA ARG A 215 14.83 14.46 37.73
C ARG A 215 13.64 13.84 36.99
N ASP A 216 12.66 14.67 36.64
CA ASP A 216 11.60 14.27 35.71
C ASP A 216 12.23 13.83 34.38
N THR A 217 11.89 12.61 33.97
CA THR A 217 12.50 11.92 32.84
C THR A 217 11.42 11.25 32.02
N GLU A 218 11.50 11.40 30.70
CA GLU A 218 10.65 10.69 29.76
C GLU A 218 11.26 9.34 29.37
N PHE A 219 10.46 8.28 29.34
CA PHE A 219 10.91 6.92 29.04
C PHE A 219 9.80 6.14 28.33
N GLY A 220 10.20 5.11 27.57
CA GLY A 220 9.27 4.29 26.78
C GLY A 220 8.94 2.95 27.44
N GLY A 221 9.72 2.49 28.41
CA GLY A 221 9.49 1.20 29.05
C GLY A 221 10.53 0.82 30.08
N LEU A 222 10.43 -0.41 30.55
CA LEU A 222 11.40 -1.05 31.43
C LEU A 222 11.81 -2.42 30.90
N ARG A 223 13.03 -2.85 31.20
CA ARG A 223 13.50 -4.22 31.01
C ARG A 223 13.96 -4.80 32.33
N PHE A 224 13.50 -6.00 32.66
CA PHE A 224 13.87 -6.73 33.88
C PHE A 224 14.63 -7.99 33.50
N ASP A 225 15.75 -8.26 34.15
CA ASP A 225 16.44 -9.55 34.10
C ASP A 225 16.37 -10.20 35.49
N TRP A 226 15.66 -11.32 35.60
CA TRP A 226 15.47 -12.08 36.83
C TRP A 226 16.53 -13.14 37.03
N ALA A 227 16.89 -13.42 38.29
CA ALA A 227 17.67 -14.61 38.61
C ALA A 227 16.85 -15.88 38.36
N GLU A 228 17.53 -16.94 37.91
CA GLU A 228 16.90 -18.23 37.65
C GLU A 228 16.14 -18.75 38.89
N GLY A 229 14.87 -19.10 38.70
CA GLY A 229 14.01 -19.67 39.74
C GLY A 229 13.55 -18.71 40.85
N ALA A 230 13.89 -17.41 40.79
CA ALA A 230 13.56 -16.43 41.83
C ALA A 230 12.85 -15.17 41.28
N HIS A 231 12.00 -15.33 40.27
CA HIS A 231 11.21 -14.22 39.72
C HIS A 231 9.90 -13.98 40.47
N ALA A 232 9.37 -12.76 40.38
CA ALA A 232 7.97 -12.50 40.71
C ALA A 232 7.09 -12.85 39.51
N SER A 233 6.03 -13.63 39.73
CA SER A 233 5.01 -13.87 38.70
C SER A 233 4.01 -12.72 38.62
N ASP A 234 3.75 -12.07 39.76
CA ASP A 234 2.82 -10.95 39.85
C ASP A 234 3.54 -9.72 40.42
N TYR A 235 3.49 -8.60 39.70
CA TYR A 235 4.09 -7.34 40.13
C TYR A 235 3.43 -6.13 39.48
N ALA A 236 3.70 -4.93 40.01
CA ALA A 236 3.26 -3.67 39.42
C ALA A 236 4.37 -2.66 39.28
N VAL A 237 4.31 -1.89 38.19
CA VAL A 237 5.13 -0.72 37.91
C VAL A 237 4.32 0.53 38.21
N GLN A 238 4.87 1.37 39.08
CA GLN A 238 4.26 2.63 39.52
C GLN A 238 5.23 3.79 39.31
N VAL A 239 4.68 4.99 39.11
CA VAL A 239 5.45 6.24 38.99
C VAL A 239 5.04 7.27 40.02
N SER A 240 5.96 8.18 40.33
CA SER A 240 5.72 9.34 41.18
C SER A 240 6.62 10.53 40.80
N ASP A 241 6.06 11.73 40.84
CA ASP A 241 6.82 12.98 40.65
C ASP A 241 7.48 13.43 41.96
N ASP A 242 6.91 13.06 43.11
CA ASP A 242 7.28 13.54 44.44
C ASP A 242 7.80 12.44 45.40
N GLY A 243 7.79 11.17 44.94
CA GLY A 243 8.17 9.98 45.71
C GLY A 243 7.14 9.57 46.78
N ARG A 244 6.00 10.27 46.88
CA ARG A 244 4.97 10.08 47.91
C ARG A 244 3.66 9.61 47.32
N ARG A 245 3.21 10.25 46.25
CA ARG A 245 1.98 9.91 45.53
C ARG A 245 2.32 9.05 44.34
N TRP A 246 1.86 7.80 44.39
CA TRP A 246 2.17 6.79 43.39
C TRP A 246 0.97 6.52 42.50
N ARG A 247 1.23 6.45 41.19
CA ARG A 247 0.27 6.05 40.17
C ARG A 247 0.75 4.76 39.54
N GLU A 248 -0.08 3.73 39.54
CA GLU A 248 0.20 2.50 38.80
C GLU A 248 0.12 2.75 37.29
N LEU A 249 1.16 2.35 36.56
CA LEU A 249 1.19 2.37 35.10
C LEU A 249 0.85 1.01 34.50
N ARG A 250 1.32 -0.07 35.15
CA ARG A 250 1.20 -1.43 34.64
C ARG A 250 1.20 -2.44 35.78
N ALA A 251 0.31 -3.41 35.72
CA ALA A 251 0.37 -4.63 36.54
C ALA A 251 0.63 -5.83 35.63
N VAL A 252 1.53 -6.73 36.04
CA VAL A 252 1.85 -7.99 35.37
C VAL A 252 1.37 -9.13 36.26
N SER A 253 0.84 -10.19 35.63
CA SER A 253 0.36 -11.40 36.29
C SER A 253 0.81 -12.63 35.52
N GLY A 254 1.26 -13.66 36.22
CA GLY A 254 1.73 -14.90 35.60
C GLY A 254 3.01 -14.76 34.77
N GLY A 255 3.89 -13.82 35.14
CA GLY A 255 5.22 -13.67 34.55
C GLY A 255 6.03 -14.96 34.65
N ASN A 256 6.83 -15.25 33.61
CA ASN A 256 7.61 -16.48 33.51
C ASN A 256 9.09 -16.33 33.95
N GLY A 257 9.51 -15.12 34.30
CA GLY A 257 10.88 -14.81 34.69
C GLY A 257 11.84 -14.79 33.50
N GLY A 258 13.15 -14.86 33.78
CA GLY A 258 14.16 -14.60 32.75
C GLY A 258 14.18 -13.12 32.42
N ARG A 259 13.90 -12.75 31.17
CA ARG A 259 13.84 -11.35 30.74
C ARG A 259 12.41 -10.90 30.48
N ASP A 260 11.96 -9.86 31.18
CA ASP A 260 10.68 -9.22 30.93
C ASP A 260 10.86 -7.87 30.24
N TRP A 261 9.97 -7.57 29.29
CA TRP A 261 9.90 -6.29 28.59
C TRP A 261 8.57 -5.60 28.91
N ILE A 262 8.62 -4.39 29.45
CA ILE A 262 7.45 -3.65 29.92
C ILE A 262 7.28 -2.38 29.09
N ALA A 263 6.32 -2.38 28.17
CA ALA A 263 5.94 -1.19 27.40
C ALA A 263 5.22 -0.17 28.29
N LEU A 264 5.73 1.07 28.32
CA LEU A 264 5.17 2.21 29.07
C LEU A 264 5.17 3.47 28.19
N PRO A 265 4.46 3.48 27.04
CA PRO A 265 4.46 4.60 26.11
C PRO A 265 4.01 5.92 26.75
N GLU A 266 4.56 7.03 26.28
CA GLU A 266 4.25 8.40 26.74
C GLU A 266 4.37 8.58 28.27
N SER A 267 5.34 7.91 28.91
CA SER A 267 5.58 8.03 30.34
C SER A 267 6.62 9.10 30.68
N GLU A 268 6.34 9.85 31.75
CA GLU A 268 7.21 10.88 32.33
C GLU A 268 7.07 10.80 33.85
N ALA A 269 8.19 10.71 34.57
CA ALA A 269 8.24 10.73 36.03
C ALA A 269 9.67 10.93 36.54
N ARG A 270 9.83 11.27 37.82
CA ARG A 270 11.12 11.22 38.52
C ARG A 270 11.39 9.89 39.21
N HIS A 271 10.36 9.30 39.84
CA HIS A 271 10.50 8.08 40.63
C HIS A 271 9.72 6.93 39.98
N LEU A 272 10.35 5.75 39.97
CA LEU A 272 9.75 4.48 39.55
C LEU A 272 9.70 3.53 40.74
N ALA A 273 8.63 2.75 40.87
CA ALA A 273 8.55 1.67 41.85
C ALA A 273 8.11 0.36 41.19
N ILE A 274 8.80 -0.71 41.55
CA ILE A 274 8.49 -2.08 41.17
C ILE A 274 8.01 -2.79 42.43
N GLU A 275 6.72 -3.02 42.51
CA GLU A 275 6.04 -3.69 43.62
C GLU A 275 5.84 -5.16 43.28
N LEU A 276 6.66 -6.03 43.88
CA LEU A 276 6.55 -7.49 43.75
C LEU A 276 5.42 -7.97 44.66
N ARG A 277 4.52 -8.81 44.14
CA ARG A 277 3.30 -9.25 44.83
C ARG A 277 3.30 -10.75 45.11
N ASP A 278 3.60 -11.57 44.10
CA ASP A 278 3.63 -13.03 44.23
C ASP A 278 4.69 -13.68 43.30
N GLY A 279 5.07 -14.93 43.61
CA GLY A 279 6.01 -15.73 42.83
C GLY A 279 6.19 -17.15 43.40
N LEU A 280 6.63 -18.06 42.53
CA LEU A 280 6.76 -19.49 42.86
C LEU A 280 7.93 -19.77 43.84
N GLY A 281 8.94 -18.91 43.86
CA GLY A 281 10.14 -19.05 44.70
C GLY A 281 9.89 -18.82 46.21
N VAL A 282 10.95 -19.05 47.00
CA VAL A 282 11.01 -18.72 48.43
C VAL A 282 11.31 -17.24 48.70
N GLY A 283 11.57 -16.47 47.64
CA GLY A 283 11.87 -15.04 47.61
C GLY A 283 12.08 -14.60 46.16
N TYR A 284 12.48 -13.34 45.98
CA TYR A 284 12.72 -12.74 44.67
C TYR A 284 14.19 -12.35 44.50
N ALA A 285 14.69 -12.39 43.28
CA ALA A 285 16.00 -11.87 42.92
C ALA A 285 15.95 -11.25 41.52
N LEU A 286 16.29 -9.97 41.44
CA LEU A 286 16.30 -9.18 40.22
C LEU A 286 17.75 -8.78 39.94
N ASN A 287 18.30 -9.30 38.84
CA ASN A 287 19.68 -9.06 38.45
C ASN A 287 19.84 -7.66 37.86
N GLU A 288 18.89 -7.22 37.04
CA GLU A 288 18.98 -5.92 36.39
C GLU A 288 17.59 -5.32 36.11
N VAL A 289 17.50 -4.00 36.24
CA VAL A 289 16.40 -3.14 35.81
C VAL A 289 16.98 -2.05 34.93
N ARG A 290 16.46 -1.94 33.71
CA ARG A 290 16.79 -0.84 32.80
C ARG A 290 15.58 0.00 32.48
N VAL A 291 15.80 1.31 32.50
CA VAL A 291 14.85 2.31 32.01
C VAL A 291 15.13 2.52 30.53
N GLU A 292 14.14 2.22 29.70
CA GLU A 292 14.30 2.22 28.26
C GLU A 292 13.81 3.54 27.64
N PRO A 293 14.44 4.03 26.55
CA PRO A 293 14.09 5.30 25.92
C PRO A 293 12.69 5.28 25.31
N LEU A 294 12.16 6.46 24.99
CA LEU A 294 10.85 6.60 24.33
C LEU A 294 10.71 5.70 23.10
N ALA A 295 11.78 5.56 22.31
CA ALA A 295 11.81 4.72 21.10
C ALA A 295 11.62 3.22 21.38
N PHE A 296 11.82 2.75 22.61
CA PHE A 296 11.65 1.33 22.96
C PHE A 296 10.22 0.83 22.75
N ALA A 297 9.22 1.66 23.02
CA ALA A 297 7.82 1.30 22.87
C ALA A 297 6.97 2.51 22.47
N ALA A 298 7.49 3.38 21.59
CA ALA A 298 6.76 4.56 21.13
C ALA A 298 5.42 4.18 20.46
N ASN A 299 5.38 3.01 19.83
CA ASN A 299 4.15 2.32 19.44
C ASN A 299 4.34 0.79 19.58
N ALA A 300 3.30 0.01 19.29
CA ALA A 300 3.33 -1.45 19.41
C ALA A 300 4.35 -2.13 18.49
N ASN A 301 4.58 -1.60 17.28
CA ASN A 301 5.58 -2.13 16.37
C ASN A 301 6.99 -1.91 16.91
N ASP A 302 7.28 -0.73 17.46
CA ASP A 302 8.58 -0.41 18.05
C ASP A 302 8.88 -1.30 19.27
N PHE A 303 7.86 -1.56 20.09
CA PHE A 303 7.98 -2.50 21.22
C PHE A 303 8.34 -3.91 20.76
N VAL A 304 7.58 -4.46 19.80
CA VAL A 304 7.85 -5.80 19.28
C VAL A 304 9.20 -5.86 18.56
N ALA A 305 9.59 -4.82 17.82
CA ALA A 305 10.91 -4.74 17.20
C ALA A 305 12.04 -4.74 18.25
N SER A 306 11.86 -4.04 19.37
CA SER A 306 12.82 -4.04 20.48
C SER A 306 12.95 -5.42 21.12
N VAL A 307 11.85 -6.14 21.31
CA VAL A 307 11.85 -7.51 21.84
C VAL A 307 12.47 -8.50 20.83
N ALA A 308 12.13 -8.38 19.55
CA ALA A 308 12.63 -9.23 18.48
C ALA A 308 14.16 -9.11 18.31
N LYS A 309 14.72 -7.90 18.50
CA LYS A 309 16.16 -7.64 18.45
C LYS A 309 16.95 -8.42 19.50
N ASP A 310 16.36 -8.63 20.68
CA ASP A 310 16.96 -9.39 21.78
C ASP A 310 16.66 -10.91 21.68
N SER A 311 15.92 -11.33 20.64
CA SER A 311 15.44 -12.70 20.48
C SER A 311 16.17 -13.46 19.36
N PRO A 312 16.28 -14.80 19.45
CA PRO A 312 16.78 -15.61 18.33
C PRO A 312 15.98 -15.37 17.04
N ARG A 313 16.70 -15.24 15.92
CA ARG A 313 16.11 -15.14 14.58
C ARG A 313 15.14 -16.31 14.32
N GLY A 314 14.00 -16.00 13.72
CA GLY A 314 12.95 -16.99 13.44
C GLY A 314 11.88 -17.16 14.51
N LEU A 315 11.96 -16.48 15.66
CA LEU A 315 10.89 -16.47 16.66
C LEU A 315 9.81 -15.41 16.39
N PHE A 316 10.17 -14.37 15.66
CA PHE A 316 9.27 -13.34 15.18
C PHE A 316 9.21 -13.36 13.65
N PRO A 317 8.16 -12.81 13.05
CA PRO A 317 8.10 -12.61 11.61
C PRO A 317 9.31 -11.86 11.09
N ARG A 318 9.73 -12.18 9.87
CA ARG A 318 10.89 -11.59 9.18
C ARG A 318 10.93 -10.06 9.25
N GLY A 319 9.76 -9.41 9.11
CA GLY A 319 9.62 -7.94 9.16
C GLY A 319 10.07 -7.29 10.48
N PHE A 320 10.09 -8.03 11.60
CA PHE A 320 10.62 -7.56 12.88
C PHE A 320 12.10 -7.91 13.10
N SER A 321 12.69 -8.70 12.20
CA SER A 321 14.11 -9.12 12.26
C SER A 321 15.03 -8.24 11.40
N GLY A 322 14.58 -7.05 10.99
CA GLY A 322 15.35 -6.14 10.14
C GLY A 322 15.49 -6.60 8.69
N GLU A 323 14.61 -7.50 8.23
CA GLU A 323 14.58 -8.02 6.87
C GLU A 323 13.25 -7.67 6.17
N GLN A 324 13.30 -7.27 4.90
CA GLN A 324 12.10 -7.06 4.10
C GLN A 324 11.41 -8.40 3.85
N ALA A 325 10.13 -8.45 4.21
CA ALA A 325 9.24 -9.55 3.92
C ALA A 325 8.41 -9.27 2.65
N TYR A 326 8.13 -10.32 1.89
CA TYR A 326 7.25 -10.32 0.74
C TYR A 326 6.03 -11.22 0.95
N TRP A 327 4.92 -10.90 0.30
CA TRP A 327 3.64 -11.59 0.43
C TRP A 327 2.88 -11.56 -0.89
N THR A 328 1.79 -12.32 -0.98
CA THR A 328 0.78 -12.14 -2.04
C THR A 328 -0.62 -12.23 -1.44
N ILE A 329 -1.62 -11.80 -2.21
CA ILE A 329 -3.01 -11.68 -1.77
C ILE A 329 -3.79 -12.98 -1.98
N LEU A 330 -4.73 -13.24 -1.08
CA LEU A 330 -5.66 -14.37 -1.12
C LEU A 330 -7.09 -13.84 -1.11
N GLY A 331 -7.82 -14.06 -2.19
CA GLY A 331 -9.22 -13.62 -2.29
C GLY A 331 -9.91 -14.14 -3.53
N ILE A 332 -11.18 -13.75 -3.67
CA ILE A 332 -12.01 -14.04 -4.85
C ILE A 332 -12.18 -12.76 -5.67
N ASP A 333 -12.58 -12.89 -6.92
CA ASP A 333 -12.95 -11.75 -7.77
C ASP A 333 -14.05 -10.90 -7.12
N GLY A 334 -13.74 -9.63 -6.84
CA GLY A 334 -14.69 -8.67 -6.25
C GLY A 334 -15.07 -8.96 -4.79
N GLY A 335 -14.34 -9.83 -4.08
CA GLY A 335 -14.58 -10.11 -2.67
C GLY A 335 -14.42 -8.86 -1.79
N SER A 336 -15.14 -8.77 -0.67
CA SER A 336 -15.05 -7.63 0.25
C SER A 336 -13.87 -7.71 1.23
N GLU A 337 -13.25 -8.88 1.36
CA GLU A 337 -12.17 -9.18 2.28
C GLU A 337 -11.09 -10.01 1.59
N GLN A 338 -9.82 -9.83 2.00
CA GLN A 338 -8.67 -10.57 1.49
C GLN A 338 -7.68 -10.93 2.60
N GLY A 339 -7.21 -12.18 2.60
CA GLY A 339 -6.06 -12.62 3.38
C GLY A 339 -4.74 -12.38 2.65
N LEU A 340 -3.63 -12.62 3.33
CA LEU A 340 -2.29 -12.63 2.72
C LEU A 340 -1.58 -13.95 3.04
N ILE A 341 -0.68 -14.38 2.16
CA ILE A 341 0.34 -15.39 2.48
C ILE A 341 1.72 -14.77 2.35
N GLY A 342 2.53 -14.90 3.40
CA GLY A 342 3.92 -14.46 3.40
C GLY A 342 4.81 -15.46 2.68
N GLU A 343 5.95 -15.01 2.18
CA GLU A 343 6.96 -15.87 1.53
C GLU A 343 7.51 -16.97 2.44
N ASP A 344 7.33 -16.80 3.75
CA ASP A 344 7.70 -17.74 4.81
C ASP A 344 6.58 -18.76 5.11
N GLY A 345 5.38 -18.59 4.56
CA GLY A 345 4.24 -19.50 4.75
C GLY A 345 3.28 -19.12 5.87
N ALA A 346 3.49 -18.00 6.57
CA ALA A 346 2.49 -17.43 7.47
C ALA A 346 1.27 -16.90 6.68
N ILE A 347 0.07 -17.07 7.21
CA ILE A 347 -1.19 -16.65 6.57
C ILE A 347 -1.91 -15.63 7.44
N GLU A 348 -2.10 -14.41 6.93
CA GLU A 348 -2.94 -13.37 7.53
C GLU A 348 -4.40 -13.63 7.18
N VAL A 349 -5.25 -13.68 8.21
CA VAL A 349 -6.65 -14.13 8.07
C VAL A 349 -7.61 -13.10 7.45
N GLY A 350 -7.17 -11.86 7.25
CA GLY A 350 -7.96 -10.74 6.76
C GLY A 350 -7.24 -9.42 7.02
N LYS A 351 -7.76 -8.29 6.47
CA LYS A 351 -7.08 -6.98 6.55
C LYS A 351 -6.79 -6.55 7.99
N GLY A 352 -5.50 -6.37 8.31
CA GLY A 352 -5.05 -5.98 9.65
C GLY A 352 -5.20 -7.09 10.71
N GLY A 353 -5.52 -8.31 10.28
CA GLY A 353 -5.79 -9.45 11.13
C GLY A 353 -4.52 -10.14 11.64
N PHE A 354 -4.73 -11.06 12.58
CA PHE A 354 -3.67 -11.94 13.08
C PHE A 354 -3.23 -12.93 11.99
N SER A 355 -2.10 -13.60 12.23
CA SER A 355 -1.61 -14.64 11.33
C SER A 355 -1.62 -16.03 11.96
N ILE A 356 -1.69 -17.02 11.09
CA ILE A 356 -1.42 -18.42 11.41
C ILE A 356 -0.06 -18.75 10.83
N GLU A 357 0.92 -18.99 11.70
CA GLU A 357 2.30 -19.27 11.33
C GLU A 357 2.64 -20.75 11.59
N PRO A 358 3.19 -21.48 10.60
CA PRO A 358 3.55 -22.87 10.79
C PRO A 358 4.94 -23.03 11.42
N PHE A 359 5.06 -24.01 12.31
CA PHE A 359 6.32 -24.48 12.87
C PHE A 359 6.37 -26.02 12.86
N VAL A 360 7.57 -26.59 12.68
CA VAL A 360 7.75 -28.05 12.69
C VAL A 360 8.69 -28.44 13.81
N ILE A 361 8.26 -29.30 14.72
CA ILE A 361 9.13 -29.93 15.71
C ILE A 361 9.50 -31.32 15.18
N ALA A 362 10.80 -31.54 14.96
CA ALA A 362 11.36 -32.80 14.52
C ALA A 362 12.49 -33.20 15.48
N ASP A 363 12.44 -34.42 16.01
CA ASP A 363 13.42 -34.93 16.98
C ASP A 363 13.60 -33.99 18.20
N GLY A 364 12.49 -33.39 18.67
CA GLY A 364 12.47 -32.45 19.80
C GLY A 364 13.02 -31.05 19.50
N LYS A 365 13.42 -30.76 18.25
CA LYS A 365 13.93 -29.44 17.84
C LYS A 365 12.89 -28.68 17.02
N LEU A 366 12.69 -27.41 17.35
CA LEU A 366 11.83 -26.50 16.60
C LEU A 366 12.53 -26.02 15.33
N LEU A 367 11.91 -26.26 14.17
CA LEU A 367 12.24 -25.68 12.88
C LEU A 367 11.35 -24.47 12.62
N ARG A 368 11.99 -23.34 12.36
CA ARG A 368 11.40 -22.04 12.04
C ARG A 368 11.64 -21.71 10.57
N TRP A 369 11.03 -20.64 10.08
CA TRP A 369 11.34 -20.11 8.74
C TRP A 369 12.84 -19.84 8.56
N ALA A 370 13.54 -19.43 9.62
CA ALA A 370 14.98 -19.13 9.60
C ALA A 370 15.86 -20.39 9.45
N ASP A 371 15.33 -21.58 9.70
CA ASP A 371 16.04 -22.86 9.70
C ASP A 371 15.86 -23.63 8.37
N ALA A 372 14.98 -23.17 7.46
CA ALA A 372 14.63 -23.84 6.22
C ALA A 372 15.06 -23.05 4.96
N THR A 373 15.37 -23.78 3.89
CA THR A 373 15.45 -23.19 2.54
C THR A 373 14.05 -23.13 1.96
N MET A 374 13.67 -22.01 1.35
CA MET A 374 12.31 -21.77 0.88
C MET A 374 12.24 -21.50 -0.61
N SER A 375 11.17 -21.99 -1.25
CA SER A 375 10.80 -21.64 -2.62
C SER A 375 9.32 -21.33 -2.72
N GLN A 376 8.97 -20.38 -3.59
CA GLN A 376 7.61 -19.95 -3.82
C GLN A 376 7.19 -20.25 -5.27
N SER A 377 5.94 -20.69 -5.44
CA SER A 377 5.36 -20.95 -6.76
C SER A 377 3.85 -20.67 -6.75
N LEU A 378 3.29 -20.50 -7.94
CA LEU A 378 1.85 -20.52 -8.19
C LEU A 378 1.45 -21.86 -8.79
N GLN A 379 0.24 -22.34 -8.49
CA GLN A 379 -0.27 -23.53 -9.16
C GLN A 379 -0.34 -23.29 -10.69
N ASP A 380 0.12 -24.27 -11.47
CA ASP A 380 0.27 -24.20 -12.93
C ASP A 380 1.14 -23.03 -13.44
N GLY A 381 1.89 -22.37 -12.54
CA GLY A 381 2.73 -21.22 -12.89
C GLY A 381 2.03 -19.86 -12.91
N TYR A 382 0.69 -19.81 -12.87
CA TYR A 382 -0.07 -18.56 -12.99
C TYR A 382 -1.37 -18.45 -12.17
N LEU A 383 -1.90 -19.56 -11.63
CA LEU A 383 -3.15 -19.49 -10.87
C LEU A 383 -2.89 -18.81 -9.52
N PRO A 384 -3.83 -17.98 -9.00
CA PRO A 384 -3.70 -17.31 -7.70
C PRO A 384 -3.94 -18.29 -6.53
N ILE A 385 -3.22 -19.40 -6.55
CA ILE A 385 -3.15 -20.46 -5.55
C ILE A 385 -1.66 -20.57 -5.20
N PRO A 386 -1.16 -19.63 -4.36
CA PRO A 386 0.24 -19.59 -3.99
C PRO A 386 0.63 -20.77 -3.10
N ARG A 387 1.88 -21.18 -3.28
CA ARG A 387 2.56 -22.23 -2.53
C ARG A 387 3.89 -21.72 -1.99
N VAL A 388 4.19 -22.11 -0.76
CA VAL A 388 5.51 -22.00 -0.13
C VAL A 388 5.99 -23.41 0.23
N ASP A 389 7.17 -23.80 -0.25
CA ASP A 389 7.82 -25.06 0.08
C ASP A 389 9.04 -24.80 0.97
N TRP A 390 9.06 -25.39 2.16
CA TRP A 390 10.21 -25.46 3.06
C TRP A 390 10.97 -26.75 2.80
N SER A 391 12.29 -26.64 2.70
CA SER A 391 13.21 -27.77 2.60
C SER A 391 14.24 -27.71 3.73
N HIS A 392 14.30 -28.78 4.52
CA HIS A 392 15.29 -29.02 5.56
C HIS A 392 15.57 -30.53 5.64
N ASP A 393 16.77 -30.94 6.08
CA ASP A 393 17.16 -32.36 6.16
C ASP A 393 16.19 -33.20 7.02
N ALA A 394 15.59 -32.55 8.03
CA ALA A 394 14.67 -33.22 8.94
C ALA A 394 13.21 -33.20 8.45
N ALA A 395 12.79 -32.25 7.62
CA ALA A 395 11.39 -32.03 7.29
C ALA A 395 11.21 -31.29 5.96
N GLN A 396 10.14 -31.61 5.24
CA GLN A 396 9.63 -30.79 4.14
C GLN A 396 8.21 -30.34 4.48
N LEU A 397 7.95 -29.04 4.45
CA LEU A 397 6.62 -28.48 4.69
C LEU A 397 6.17 -27.73 3.44
N ARG A 398 4.98 -28.06 2.94
CA ARG A 398 4.31 -27.29 1.89
C ARG A 398 3.12 -26.57 2.47
N VAL A 399 3.09 -25.25 2.33
CA VAL A 399 1.94 -24.41 2.64
C VAL A 399 1.29 -24.00 1.32
N THR A 400 -0.02 -24.19 1.21
CA THR A 400 -0.81 -23.70 0.07
C THR A 400 -2.05 -23.02 0.61
N ALA A 401 -2.39 -21.85 0.07
CA ALA A 401 -3.55 -21.09 0.49
C ALA A 401 -4.34 -20.58 -0.73
N PHE A 402 -5.66 -20.53 -0.61
CA PHE A 402 -6.55 -20.01 -1.64
C PHE A 402 -7.88 -19.58 -1.03
N ALA A 403 -8.64 -18.75 -1.72
CA ALA A 403 -9.98 -18.36 -1.35
C ALA A 403 -11.03 -19.15 -2.15
N ASP A 404 -12.09 -19.56 -1.46
CA ASP A 404 -13.25 -20.26 -2.02
C ASP A 404 -14.55 -19.55 -1.60
N GLY A 405 -15.63 -19.82 -2.32
CA GLY A 405 -16.98 -19.32 -2.04
C GLY A 405 -17.47 -18.23 -3.00
N THR A 406 -18.38 -17.41 -2.50
CA THR A 406 -19.01 -16.27 -3.20
C THR A 406 -18.76 -14.97 -2.42
N PRO A 407 -19.02 -13.77 -2.98
CA PRO A 407 -18.87 -12.51 -2.25
C PRO A 407 -19.62 -12.45 -0.91
N GLU A 408 -20.78 -13.10 -0.80
CA GLU A 408 -21.60 -13.12 0.42
C GLU A 408 -21.12 -14.17 1.43
N ARG A 409 -20.38 -15.18 0.96
CA ARG A 409 -19.86 -16.29 1.77
C ARG A 409 -18.51 -16.75 1.24
N SER A 410 -17.44 -16.04 1.62
CA SER A 410 -16.08 -16.28 1.18
C SER A 410 -15.20 -16.79 2.33
N GLN A 411 -14.28 -17.71 2.03
CA GLN A 411 -13.46 -18.38 3.04
C GLN A 411 -12.06 -18.64 2.50
N LEU A 412 -11.03 -18.44 3.31
CA LEU A 412 -9.68 -18.91 3.02
C LEU A 412 -9.57 -20.38 3.43
N VAL A 413 -8.89 -21.15 2.59
CA VAL A 413 -8.49 -22.53 2.88
C VAL A 413 -6.97 -22.57 2.90
N ALA A 414 -6.41 -23.03 4.02
CA ALA A 414 -4.97 -23.21 4.19
C ALA A 414 -4.66 -24.71 4.31
N ARG A 415 -3.73 -25.20 3.49
CA ARG A 415 -3.27 -26.59 3.48
C ARG A 415 -1.80 -26.65 3.88
N TYR A 416 -1.49 -27.49 4.86
CA TYR A 416 -0.16 -27.74 5.37
C TYR A 416 0.18 -29.21 5.17
N VAL A 417 1.09 -29.52 4.24
CA VAL A 417 1.52 -30.89 3.95
C VAL A 417 2.94 -31.07 4.49
N LEU A 418 3.06 -31.84 5.57
CA LEU A 418 4.34 -32.19 6.18
C LEU A 418 4.79 -33.55 5.66
N ARG A 419 6.02 -33.62 5.15
CA ARG A 419 6.64 -34.82 4.59
C ARG A 419 7.94 -35.14 5.32
N ASN A 420 8.21 -36.44 5.49
CA ASN A 420 9.51 -36.95 5.91
C ASN A 420 10.43 -37.14 4.69
N PRO A 421 11.45 -36.29 4.48
CA PRO A 421 12.38 -36.44 3.36
C PRO A 421 13.47 -37.48 3.62
N GLY A 422 13.61 -37.95 4.86
CA GLY A 422 14.68 -38.83 5.29
C GLY A 422 14.44 -40.31 4.94
N THR A 423 15.36 -41.14 5.41
CA THR A 423 15.37 -42.60 5.18
C THR A 423 14.92 -43.42 6.39
N VAL A 424 14.60 -42.76 7.51
CA VAL A 424 14.13 -43.38 8.75
C VAL A 424 12.76 -42.86 9.15
N VAL A 425 11.99 -43.67 9.87
CA VAL A 425 10.73 -43.22 10.50
C VAL A 425 11.03 -42.11 11.51
N ARG A 426 10.19 -41.07 11.53
CA ARG A 426 10.37 -39.93 12.45
C ARG A 426 9.03 -39.49 13.04
N ASP A 427 9.08 -39.07 14.30
CA ASP A 427 7.96 -38.42 14.98
C ASP A 427 8.07 -36.89 14.79
N TYR A 428 6.98 -36.28 14.37
CA TYR A 428 6.85 -34.86 14.11
C TYR A 428 5.72 -34.24 14.92
N THR A 429 5.86 -32.96 15.22
CA THR A 429 4.71 -32.10 15.54
C THR A 429 4.66 -30.95 14.54
N LEU A 430 3.55 -30.81 13.81
CA LEU A 430 3.22 -29.58 13.11
C LEU A 430 2.46 -28.68 14.07
N ALA A 431 3.03 -27.54 14.44
CA ALA A 431 2.37 -26.54 15.27
C ALA A 431 1.91 -25.37 14.39
N LEU A 432 0.62 -25.06 14.42
CA LEU A 432 0.04 -23.91 13.75
C LEU A 432 -0.25 -22.84 14.80
N ALA A 433 0.62 -21.83 14.86
CA ALA A 433 0.58 -20.81 15.88
C ALA A 433 -0.30 -19.63 15.46
N VAL A 434 -1.19 -19.20 16.35
CA VAL A 434 -1.98 -17.98 16.24
C VAL A 434 -1.14 -16.84 16.81
N GLN A 435 -0.66 -15.96 15.93
CA GLN A 435 0.29 -14.90 16.26
C GLN A 435 -0.36 -13.51 16.19
N PRO A 436 -0.06 -12.60 17.13
CA PRO A 436 -0.54 -11.21 17.11
C PRO A 436 0.22 -10.35 16.10
N PHE A 437 0.54 -10.91 14.93
CA PHE A 437 1.29 -10.27 13.86
C PHE A 437 0.56 -10.43 12.54
N GLN A 438 0.58 -9.37 11.74
CA GLN A 438 0.19 -9.37 10.34
C GLN A 438 1.28 -10.01 9.48
N VAL A 439 0.91 -10.49 8.29
CA VAL A 439 1.89 -10.81 7.25
C VAL A 439 2.42 -9.51 6.64
N ASN A 440 1.56 -8.49 6.52
CA ASN A 440 1.95 -7.14 6.14
C ASN A 440 2.95 -6.56 7.16
N PRO A 441 4.22 -6.26 6.78
CA PRO A 441 5.26 -5.92 7.74
C PRO A 441 5.16 -4.47 8.24
N PRO A 442 5.81 -4.12 9.38
CA PRO A 442 5.77 -2.77 9.95
C PRO A 442 6.37 -1.69 9.06
N SER A 443 7.17 -2.05 8.05
CA SER A 443 7.68 -1.11 7.05
C SER A 443 6.61 -0.55 6.10
N GLN A 444 5.37 -1.07 6.15
CA GLN A 444 4.23 -0.56 5.38
C GLN A 444 3.23 0.15 6.32
N PHE A 445 2.94 1.43 6.07
CA PHE A 445 2.25 2.26 7.07
C PHE A 445 1.37 3.40 6.52
N LEU A 446 0.93 3.34 5.27
CA LEU A 446 0.13 4.41 4.65
C LEU A 446 -1.33 4.43 5.17
N ASN A 447 -2.26 3.70 4.54
CA ASN A 447 -3.65 3.61 5.02
C ASN A 447 -3.85 2.54 6.10
N THR A 448 -3.10 1.44 6.02
CA THR A 448 -3.12 0.34 7.00
C THR A 448 -1.71 0.14 7.53
N THR A 449 -1.51 0.32 8.84
CA THR A 449 -0.22 0.04 9.48
C THR A 449 -0.01 -1.47 9.62
N GLY A 450 1.03 -2.00 8.97
CA GLY A 450 1.47 -3.38 9.12
C GLY A 450 2.18 -3.65 10.44
N GLY A 451 2.56 -4.91 10.69
CA GLY A 451 3.25 -5.36 11.90
C GLY A 451 2.30 -5.99 12.92
N VAL A 452 2.09 -5.36 14.08
CA VAL A 452 1.28 -5.94 15.17
C VAL A 452 -0.22 -5.99 14.77
N SER A 453 -0.86 -7.11 15.08
CA SER A 453 -2.32 -7.27 15.06
C SER A 453 -2.79 -7.66 16.46
N ARG A 454 -3.55 -6.79 17.08
CA ARG A 454 -3.87 -6.89 18.51
C ARG A 454 -4.81 -8.07 18.81
N ILE A 455 -4.39 -8.94 19.74
CA ILE A 455 -5.18 -10.05 20.29
C ILE A 455 -5.28 -9.89 21.80
N GLU A 456 -6.39 -9.31 22.28
CA GLU A 456 -6.66 -9.18 23.72
C GLU A 456 -7.27 -10.45 24.34
N ALA A 457 -7.95 -11.25 23.54
CA ALA A 457 -8.61 -12.47 23.99
C ALA A 457 -8.48 -13.55 22.93
N LEU A 458 -7.98 -14.71 23.35
CA LEU A 458 -7.76 -15.88 22.50
C LEU A 458 -8.33 -17.11 23.21
N ALA A 459 -9.05 -17.94 22.45
CA ALA A 459 -9.45 -19.27 22.88
C ALA A 459 -9.22 -20.29 21.76
N ILE A 460 -8.73 -21.47 22.11
CA ILE A 460 -8.59 -22.62 21.21
C ILE A 460 -9.38 -23.77 21.81
N ASP A 461 -10.59 -24.01 21.30
CA ASP A 461 -11.49 -25.04 21.80
C ASP A 461 -11.69 -26.13 20.74
N GLY A 462 -11.11 -27.30 20.99
CA GLY A 462 -11.07 -28.39 20.03
C GLY A 462 -10.48 -27.93 18.69
N ALA A 463 -11.31 -27.94 17.65
CA ALA A 463 -10.93 -27.57 16.29
C ALA A 463 -11.19 -26.08 15.95
N VAL A 464 -11.60 -25.25 16.92
CA VAL A 464 -12.01 -23.86 16.66
C VAL A 464 -11.11 -22.89 17.42
N VAL A 465 -10.60 -21.88 16.70
CA VAL A 465 -9.91 -20.72 17.30
C VAL A 465 -10.86 -19.53 17.31
N SER A 466 -11.03 -18.95 18.49
CA SER A 466 -11.74 -17.69 18.67
C SER A 466 -10.80 -16.55 19.05
N VAL A 467 -10.93 -15.41 18.36
CA VAL A 467 -10.20 -14.17 18.65
C VAL A 467 -11.21 -13.06 18.92
N ALA A 468 -11.02 -12.34 20.02
CA ALA A 468 -11.96 -11.32 20.49
C ALA A 468 -13.41 -11.83 20.63
N GLY A 469 -13.56 -13.10 21.04
CA GLY A 469 -14.86 -13.75 21.25
C GLY A 469 -15.61 -14.13 19.97
N ARG A 470 -14.98 -14.03 18.79
CA ARG A 470 -15.53 -14.49 17.51
C ARG A 470 -14.77 -15.71 17.04
N GLU A 471 -15.46 -16.72 16.55
CA GLU A 471 -14.84 -17.88 15.89
C GLU A 471 -14.21 -17.43 14.56
N ARG A 472 -12.92 -17.68 14.38
CA ARG A 472 -12.15 -17.18 13.23
C ARG A 472 -11.48 -18.27 12.41
N VAL A 473 -11.13 -19.40 13.02
CA VAL A 473 -10.41 -20.50 12.36
C VAL A 473 -11.07 -21.82 12.72
N TYR A 474 -11.29 -22.66 11.72
CA TYR A 474 -11.88 -23.98 11.85
C TYR A 474 -10.91 -25.00 11.26
N ALA A 475 -10.33 -25.86 12.09
CA ALA A 475 -9.48 -26.95 11.64
C ALA A 475 -10.33 -28.14 11.17
N GLU A 476 -9.96 -28.77 10.06
CA GLU A 476 -10.66 -29.98 9.58
C GLU A 476 -10.51 -31.17 10.56
N ARG A 477 -9.43 -31.16 11.34
CA ARG A 477 -9.16 -32.12 12.42
C ARG A 477 -8.80 -31.37 13.69
N ALA A 478 -9.32 -31.84 14.83
CA ALA A 478 -8.90 -31.34 16.14
C ALA A 478 -7.39 -31.60 16.36
N PRO A 479 -6.65 -30.64 16.94
CA PRO A 479 -5.24 -30.83 17.28
C PRO A 479 -5.08 -31.84 18.41
N ASP A 480 -3.92 -32.50 18.45
CA ASP A 480 -3.60 -33.47 19.51
C ASP A 480 -3.23 -32.76 20.83
N ALA A 481 -2.84 -31.48 20.76
CA ALA A 481 -2.73 -30.57 21.90
C ALA A 481 -2.96 -29.12 21.45
N ALA A 482 -3.47 -28.27 22.34
CA ALA A 482 -3.63 -26.85 22.09
C ALA A 482 -3.38 -26.04 23.35
N PHE A 483 -2.92 -24.80 23.19
CA PHE A 483 -2.76 -23.87 24.29
C PHE A 483 -2.86 -22.41 23.83
N ALA A 484 -3.14 -21.53 24.79
CA ALA A 484 -3.11 -20.08 24.64
C ALA A 484 -2.32 -19.46 25.81
N THR A 485 -1.65 -18.34 25.56
CA THR A 485 -0.76 -17.67 26.51
C THR A 485 -0.80 -16.16 26.33
N THR A 486 -0.51 -15.41 27.39
CA THR A 486 -0.29 -13.96 27.35
C THR A 486 1.16 -13.66 26.98
N PHE A 487 1.45 -12.44 26.57
CA PHE A 487 2.81 -11.99 26.33
C PHE A 487 3.69 -12.09 27.58
N ASP A 488 3.18 -11.64 28.74
CA ASP A 488 3.95 -11.66 30.00
C ASP A 488 4.27 -13.09 30.48
N SER A 489 3.44 -14.08 30.15
CA SER A 489 3.71 -15.49 30.45
C SER A 489 4.64 -16.17 29.41
N GLY A 490 4.99 -15.45 28.35
CA GLY A 490 5.77 -15.93 27.21
C GLY A 490 4.89 -16.21 25.98
N MET A 491 5.37 -15.81 24.80
CA MET A 491 4.64 -16.06 23.55
C MET A 491 4.63 -17.55 23.16
N ALA A 492 3.68 -17.93 22.30
CA ALA A 492 3.50 -19.31 21.87
C ALA A 492 4.77 -19.95 21.28
N VAL A 493 5.54 -19.22 20.47
CA VAL A 493 6.78 -19.75 19.87
C VAL A 493 7.82 -20.06 20.94
N SER A 494 7.91 -19.25 22.00
CA SER A 494 8.83 -19.49 23.12
C SER A 494 8.47 -20.78 23.86
N HIS A 495 7.19 -21.05 24.09
CA HIS A 495 6.73 -22.32 24.67
C HIS A 495 7.00 -23.52 23.77
N LEU A 496 6.81 -23.37 22.45
CA LEU A 496 7.14 -24.41 21.48
C LEU A 496 8.63 -24.73 21.48
N ALA A 497 9.49 -23.70 21.51
CA ALA A 497 10.94 -23.84 21.56
C ALA A 497 11.45 -24.50 22.86
N ALA A 498 10.82 -24.17 23.99
CA ALA A 498 11.16 -24.73 25.31
C ALA A 498 10.57 -26.13 25.56
N ALA A 499 9.71 -26.64 24.67
CA ALA A 499 8.93 -27.86 24.87
C ALA A 499 8.11 -27.88 26.18
N ALA A 500 7.73 -26.70 26.67
CA ALA A 500 6.98 -26.49 27.91
C ALA A 500 5.68 -25.76 27.59
N TRP A 501 4.64 -26.52 27.23
CA TRP A 501 3.36 -25.99 26.74
C TRP A 501 2.40 -25.74 27.89
N PRO A 502 1.80 -24.54 28.00
CA PRO A 502 0.75 -24.25 28.97
C PRO A 502 -0.45 -25.20 28.81
N THR A 503 -1.21 -25.40 29.88
CA THR A 503 -2.48 -26.15 29.84
C THR A 503 -3.68 -25.26 29.55
N ALA A 504 -3.53 -23.93 29.71
CA ALA A 504 -4.59 -22.98 29.42
C ALA A 504 -4.86 -22.95 27.92
N THR A 505 -6.13 -23.04 27.54
CA THR A 505 -6.59 -22.90 26.15
C THR A 505 -7.33 -21.59 25.90
N THR A 506 -7.54 -20.79 26.95
CA THR A 506 -8.20 -19.49 26.89
C THR A 506 -7.43 -18.49 27.73
N VAL A 507 -7.18 -17.30 27.18
CA VAL A 507 -6.46 -16.22 27.86
C VAL A 507 -7.08 -14.86 27.55
N ARG A 508 -6.86 -13.92 28.47
CA ARG A 508 -7.01 -12.48 28.23
C ARG A 508 -5.67 -11.82 28.47
N ASP A 509 -5.23 -11.04 27.51
CA ASP A 509 -3.94 -10.36 27.55
C ASP A 509 -4.14 -8.83 27.44
N PRO A 510 -3.90 -8.07 28.51
CA PRO A 510 -4.02 -6.61 28.48
C PRO A 510 -3.02 -5.94 27.54
N THR A 511 -1.89 -6.57 27.22
CA THR A 511 -0.94 -6.05 26.22
C THR A 511 -1.51 -6.12 24.81
N GLY A 512 -2.48 -7.01 24.59
CA GLY A 512 -3.01 -7.31 23.26
C GLY A 512 -2.06 -8.14 22.39
N LEU A 513 -1.12 -8.87 23.00
CA LEU A 513 -0.16 -9.75 22.31
C LEU A 513 -0.39 -11.23 22.67
N ALA A 514 -1.63 -11.62 22.97
CA ALA A 514 -1.95 -13.02 23.23
C ALA A 514 -1.60 -13.87 22.01
N SER A 515 -1.07 -15.07 22.26
CA SER A 515 -0.73 -16.03 21.22
C SER A 515 -1.08 -17.45 21.65
N GLY A 516 -1.13 -18.39 20.72
CA GLY A 516 -1.42 -19.79 21.03
C GLY A 516 -1.02 -20.72 19.91
N ALA A 517 -1.13 -22.03 20.11
CA ALA A 517 -0.81 -22.99 19.06
C ALA A 517 -1.74 -24.21 19.07
N MET A 518 -2.06 -24.69 17.87
CA MET A 518 -2.64 -26.00 17.62
C MET A 518 -1.52 -26.97 17.21
N ALA A 519 -1.29 -28.03 17.97
CA ALA A 519 -0.20 -28.98 17.75
C ALA A 519 -0.71 -30.34 17.26
N TYR A 520 -0.23 -30.76 16.09
CA TYR A 520 -0.59 -32.02 15.43
C TYR A 520 0.59 -32.98 15.43
N ARG A 521 0.48 -34.08 16.16
CA ARG A 521 1.51 -35.11 16.29
C ARG A 521 1.32 -36.18 15.22
N MET A 522 2.40 -36.54 14.55
CA MET A 522 2.38 -37.54 13.49
C MET A 522 3.69 -38.33 13.44
N ARG A 523 3.57 -39.63 13.18
CA ARG A 523 4.70 -40.51 12.93
C ARG A 523 4.71 -40.84 11.44
N LEU A 524 5.75 -40.42 10.72
CA LEU A 524 5.82 -40.55 9.26
C LEU A 524 6.95 -41.49 8.85
N GLN A 525 6.61 -42.46 8.00
CA GLN A 525 7.58 -43.31 7.29
C GLN A 525 8.43 -42.49 6.31
N PRO A 526 9.60 -43.03 5.88
CA PRO A 526 10.39 -42.40 4.81
C PRO A 526 9.54 -42.08 3.58
N GLY A 527 9.52 -40.80 3.19
CA GLY A 527 8.75 -40.31 2.05
C GLY A 527 7.25 -40.11 2.27
N GLU A 528 6.70 -40.52 3.42
CA GLU A 528 5.30 -40.32 3.78
C GLU A 528 5.00 -38.84 4.05
N SER A 529 3.79 -38.42 3.67
CA SER A 529 3.26 -37.08 3.88
C SER A 529 1.93 -37.13 4.64
N ARG A 530 1.66 -36.09 5.43
CA ARG A 530 0.38 -35.88 6.11
C ARG A 530 -0.10 -34.46 5.87
N GLU A 531 -1.39 -34.30 5.61
CA GLU A 531 -2.04 -33.00 5.46
C GLU A 531 -2.81 -32.59 6.72
N ILE A 532 -2.71 -31.31 7.07
CA ILE A 532 -3.60 -30.60 7.98
C ILE A 532 -4.17 -29.41 7.22
N ALA A 533 -5.47 -29.19 7.31
CA ALA A 533 -6.14 -28.07 6.64
C ALA A 533 -6.98 -27.24 7.62
N LEU A 534 -6.99 -25.93 7.37
CA LEU A 534 -7.77 -24.94 8.10
C LEU A 534 -8.70 -24.20 7.14
N THR A 535 -9.88 -23.83 7.64
CA THR A 535 -10.82 -22.94 6.98
C THR A 535 -11.00 -21.68 7.82
N VAL A 536 -10.91 -20.51 7.18
CA VAL A 536 -11.00 -19.20 7.82
C VAL A 536 -12.08 -18.40 7.11
N PRO A 537 -13.25 -18.15 7.72
CA PRO A 537 -14.27 -17.30 7.12
C PRO A 537 -13.78 -15.86 6.97
N MET A 538 -13.91 -15.33 5.75
CA MET A 538 -13.67 -13.93 5.44
C MET A 538 -15.00 -13.16 5.46
N THR A 539 -16.02 -13.71 4.80
CA THR A 539 -17.37 -13.14 4.77
C THR A 539 -18.41 -14.24 4.98
N GLY A 540 -19.50 -13.92 5.67
CA GLY A 540 -20.59 -14.86 5.93
C GLY A 540 -20.22 -15.97 6.93
N ALA A 541 -21.07 -16.98 7.02
CA ALA A 541 -20.88 -18.11 7.92
C ALA A 541 -19.89 -19.15 7.33
N PRO A 542 -19.08 -19.82 8.17
CA PRO A 542 -18.25 -20.94 7.74
C PRO A 542 -19.10 -22.02 7.06
N GLY A 543 -18.49 -22.77 6.17
CA GLY A 543 -19.03 -24.06 5.74
C GLY A 543 -18.90 -24.30 4.25
N CYS A 544 -19.44 -25.44 3.85
CA CYS A 544 -19.02 -26.10 2.64
C CYS A 544 -20.18 -26.99 2.20
N GLU A 545 -20.58 -26.90 0.94
CA GLU A 545 -21.79 -27.55 0.43
C GLU A 545 -21.45 -28.83 -0.35
N GLY A 546 -22.21 -29.90 -0.11
CA GLY A 546 -22.11 -31.17 -0.83
C GLY A 546 -21.18 -32.22 -0.19
N ASP A 547 -21.05 -33.37 -0.87
CA ASP A 547 -20.36 -34.57 -0.38
C ASP A 547 -18.81 -34.51 -0.46
N ALA A 548 -18.25 -33.43 -1.03
CA ALA A 548 -16.84 -33.29 -1.39
C ALA A 548 -16.19 -32.05 -0.75
N CYS A 549 -16.13 -32.03 0.59
CA CYS A 549 -15.68 -30.85 1.34
C CYS A 549 -14.17 -30.80 1.68
N SER A 550 -13.37 -31.77 1.21
CA SER A 550 -11.93 -31.76 1.51
C SER A 550 -11.23 -30.53 0.93
N ALA A 551 -10.19 -30.03 1.60
CA ALA A 551 -9.38 -28.92 1.09
C ALA A 551 -8.78 -29.20 -0.31
N GLU A 552 -8.46 -30.46 -0.62
CA GLU A 552 -7.98 -30.86 -1.96
C GLU A 552 -9.03 -30.65 -3.06
N GLN A 553 -10.26 -31.11 -2.83
CA GLN A 553 -11.36 -30.95 -3.77
C GLN A 553 -11.70 -29.46 -3.98
N ARG A 554 -11.73 -28.68 -2.90
CA ARG A 554 -11.93 -27.22 -2.97
C ARG A 554 -10.83 -26.54 -3.79
N GLN A 555 -9.56 -26.90 -3.60
CA GLN A 555 -8.46 -26.36 -4.40
C GLN A 555 -8.65 -26.67 -5.89
N HIS A 556 -9.06 -27.89 -6.23
CA HIS A 556 -9.32 -28.28 -7.60
C HIS A 556 -10.45 -27.45 -8.23
N SER A 557 -11.58 -27.29 -7.52
CA SER A 557 -12.70 -26.47 -8.00
C SER A 557 -12.35 -24.99 -8.16
N VAL A 558 -11.55 -24.43 -7.24
CA VAL A 558 -11.05 -23.05 -7.35
C VAL A 558 -10.11 -22.90 -8.54
N ALA A 559 -9.21 -23.87 -8.76
CA ALA A 559 -8.33 -23.88 -9.92
C ALA A 559 -9.09 -23.91 -11.25
N GLU A 560 -10.10 -24.77 -11.37
CA GLU A 560 -10.95 -24.80 -12.57
C GLU A 560 -11.71 -23.50 -12.81
N ARG A 561 -12.19 -22.86 -11.73
CA ARG A 561 -12.85 -21.54 -11.83
C ARG A 561 -11.89 -20.50 -12.37
N TRP A 562 -10.67 -20.43 -11.82
CA TRP A 562 -9.66 -19.49 -12.30
C TRP A 562 -9.22 -19.77 -13.74
N ARG A 563 -9.03 -21.03 -14.15
CA ARG A 563 -8.75 -21.34 -15.57
C ARG A 563 -9.85 -20.82 -16.49
N ARG A 564 -11.13 -21.04 -16.15
CA ARG A 564 -12.25 -20.49 -16.94
C ARG A 564 -12.23 -18.96 -17.05
N THR A 565 -11.88 -18.27 -15.96
CA THR A 565 -11.79 -16.80 -15.97
C THR A 565 -10.61 -16.32 -16.80
N LEU A 566 -9.42 -16.90 -16.60
CA LEU A 566 -8.16 -16.40 -17.14
C LEU A 566 -7.88 -16.84 -18.58
N ASP A 567 -8.47 -17.95 -19.04
CA ASP A 567 -8.25 -18.50 -20.39
C ASP A 567 -9.23 -17.94 -21.44
N THR A 568 -9.97 -16.86 -21.11
CA THR A 568 -10.87 -16.16 -22.07
C THR A 568 -10.09 -15.55 -23.24
N VAL A 569 -8.86 -15.09 -22.99
CA VAL A 569 -7.89 -14.68 -24.00
C VAL A 569 -6.73 -15.66 -23.96
N ARG A 570 -6.37 -16.21 -25.12
CA ARG A 570 -5.27 -17.17 -25.25
C ARG A 570 -4.19 -16.61 -26.15
N ILE A 571 -2.97 -16.69 -25.67
CA ILE A 571 -1.77 -16.26 -26.37
C ILE A 571 -0.81 -17.44 -26.32
N ASP A 572 -0.61 -18.08 -27.45
CA ASP A 572 0.33 -19.18 -27.61
C ASP A 572 1.65 -18.62 -28.13
N VAL A 573 2.73 -18.90 -27.41
CA VAL A 573 4.09 -18.42 -27.69
C VAL A 573 5.08 -19.57 -27.48
N PRO A 574 6.30 -19.48 -28.04
CA PRO A 574 7.37 -20.42 -27.71
C PRO A 574 7.68 -20.42 -26.20
N ALA A 575 8.36 -21.47 -25.73
CA ALA A 575 8.68 -21.66 -24.31
C ALA A 575 9.38 -20.44 -23.66
N GLU A 576 10.20 -19.72 -24.43
CA GLU A 576 10.84 -18.47 -24.00
C GLU A 576 9.84 -17.38 -23.61
N GLY A 577 8.69 -17.31 -24.29
CA GLY A 577 7.64 -16.32 -24.05
C GLY A 577 6.62 -16.70 -22.99
N GLN A 578 6.60 -17.96 -22.55
CA GLN A 578 5.62 -18.45 -21.60
C GLN A 578 5.57 -17.63 -20.29
N PRO A 579 6.69 -17.18 -19.70
CA PRO A 579 6.66 -16.33 -18.51
C PRO A 579 5.89 -15.02 -18.70
N LEU A 580 5.88 -14.44 -19.91
CA LEU A 580 5.10 -13.24 -20.22
C LEU A 580 3.59 -13.53 -20.13
N VAL A 581 3.14 -14.64 -20.71
CA VAL A 581 1.74 -15.06 -20.73
C VAL A 581 1.26 -15.50 -19.35
N ASP A 582 2.08 -16.24 -18.60
CA ASP A 582 1.77 -16.65 -17.23
C ASP A 582 1.65 -15.43 -16.30
N THR A 583 2.54 -14.45 -16.47
CA THR A 583 2.47 -13.19 -15.72
C THR A 583 1.25 -12.36 -16.12
N LEU A 584 0.85 -12.36 -17.40
CA LEU A 584 -0.37 -11.70 -17.88
C LEU A 584 -1.62 -12.28 -17.20
N ARG A 585 -1.72 -13.61 -17.13
CA ARG A 585 -2.82 -14.30 -16.44
C ARG A 585 -2.81 -14.04 -14.94
N THR A 586 -1.63 -14.02 -14.33
CA THR A 586 -1.48 -13.70 -12.91
C THR A 586 -1.89 -12.24 -12.62
N ALA A 587 -1.47 -11.29 -13.47
CA ALA A 587 -1.81 -9.88 -13.35
C ALA A 587 -3.33 -9.64 -13.45
N LEU A 588 -4.02 -10.37 -14.34
CA LEU A 588 -5.49 -10.35 -14.42
C LEU A 588 -6.11 -10.87 -13.12
N ALA A 589 -5.65 -12.01 -12.61
CA ALA A 589 -6.14 -12.56 -11.34
C ALA A 589 -5.95 -11.59 -10.17
N HIS A 590 -4.74 -11.00 -10.04
CA HIS A 590 -4.44 -10.03 -8.99
C HIS A 590 -5.31 -8.78 -9.07
N GLN A 591 -5.54 -8.23 -10.27
CA GLN A 591 -6.46 -7.10 -10.44
C GLN A 591 -7.88 -7.44 -9.98
N LEU A 592 -8.39 -8.62 -10.33
CA LEU A 592 -9.73 -9.07 -9.93
C LEU A 592 -9.85 -9.32 -8.42
N ILE A 593 -8.82 -9.89 -7.79
CA ILE A 593 -8.78 -10.15 -6.34
C ILE A 593 -8.65 -8.85 -5.54
N SER A 594 -7.90 -7.87 -6.06
CA SER A 594 -7.72 -6.57 -5.41
C SER A 594 -8.99 -5.73 -5.39
N ARG A 595 -9.99 -6.04 -6.23
CA ARG A 595 -11.29 -5.37 -6.22
C ARG A 595 -12.01 -5.58 -4.89
N ILE A 596 -12.78 -4.58 -4.47
CA ILE A 596 -13.69 -4.66 -3.31
C ILE A 596 -15.10 -4.39 -3.83
N GLY A 597 -15.87 -5.46 -4.06
CA GLY A 597 -17.11 -5.35 -4.85
C GLY A 597 -16.83 -4.66 -6.21
N PRO A 598 -17.52 -3.54 -6.53
CA PRO A 598 -17.31 -2.83 -7.79
C PRO A 598 -16.01 -2.02 -7.83
N ARG A 599 -15.36 -1.77 -6.69
CA ARG A 599 -14.23 -0.83 -6.58
C ARG A 599 -12.98 -1.41 -7.22
N LEU A 600 -12.44 -0.76 -8.24
CA LEU A 600 -11.09 -1.03 -8.75
C LEU A 600 -10.08 -0.23 -7.92
N GLN A 601 -9.12 -0.90 -7.30
CA GLN A 601 -8.11 -0.27 -6.44
C GLN A 601 -6.71 -0.85 -6.68
N PRO A 602 -5.65 -0.03 -6.56
CA PRO A 602 -4.27 -0.48 -6.75
C PRO A 602 -3.76 -1.43 -5.66
N GLY A 603 -4.35 -1.43 -4.48
CA GLY A 603 -3.85 -2.20 -3.35
C GLY A 603 -4.94 -2.53 -2.34
N THR A 604 -4.66 -3.49 -1.45
CA THR A 604 -5.63 -3.94 -0.44
C THR A 604 -5.25 -3.52 0.98
N ARG A 605 -4.05 -2.95 1.17
CA ARG A 605 -3.50 -2.49 2.46
C ARG A 605 -3.15 -1.01 2.43
N SER A 606 -1.99 -0.67 1.86
CA SER A 606 -1.44 0.68 1.84
C SER A 606 -2.28 1.61 0.97
N TYR A 607 -2.81 1.10 -0.14
CA TYR A 607 -3.62 1.83 -1.13
C TYR A 607 -5.05 1.30 -1.25
N ALA A 608 -5.68 0.97 -0.12
CA ALA A 608 -7.06 0.47 -0.10
C ALA A 608 -8.12 1.57 -0.35
N ARG A 609 -8.03 2.24 -1.50
CA ARG A 609 -8.97 3.25 -2.02
C ARG A 609 -9.06 3.10 -3.54
N SER A 610 -10.16 3.54 -4.14
CA SER A 610 -10.31 3.50 -5.59
C SER A 610 -9.93 4.86 -6.19
N TRP A 611 -8.74 4.96 -6.77
CA TRP A 611 -8.33 6.13 -7.56
C TRP A 611 -8.87 6.01 -8.98
N ILE A 612 -9.40 7.09 -9.54
CA ILE A 612 -9.92 7.07 -10.92
C ILE A 612 -8.82 6.83 -11.96
N ARG A 613 -7.61 7.33 -11.70
CA ARG A 613 -6.42 7.06 -12.50
C ARG A 613 -6.14 5.58 -12.67
N ASP A 614 -5.97 4.92 -11.53
CA ASP A 614 -5.72 3.48 -11.44
C ASP A 614 -6.90 2.71 -12.03
N GLY A 615 -8.13 3.10 -11.67
CA GLY A 615 -9.36 2.50 -12.16
C GLY A 615 -9.51 2.56 -13.68
N ALA A 616 -9.17 3.69 -14.30
CA ALA A 616 -9.21 3.87 -15.76
C ALA A 616 -8.20 2.97 -16.49
N MET A 617 -6.99 2.82 -15.92
CA MET A 617 -5.93 1.98 -16.51
C MET A 617 -6.20 0.49 -16.28
N ILE A 618 -6.65 0.10 -15.09
CA ILE A 618 -7.15 -1.26 -14.81
C ILE A 618 -8.32 -1.59 -15.74
N ALA A 619 -9.28 -0.68 -15.91
CA ALA A 619 -10.43 -0.86 -16.78
C ALA A 619 -10.05 -1.15 -18.23
N GLU A 620 -9.10 -0.40 -18.81
CA GLU A 620 -8.63 -0.65 -20.18
C GLU A 620 -8.09 -2.09 -20.33
N GLY A 621 -7.28 -2.54 -19.37
CA GLY A 621 -6.76 -3.90 -19.37
C GLY A 621 -7.85 -4.97 -19.21
N LEU A 622 -8.81 -4.73 -18.30
CA LEU A 622 -9.95 -5.63 -18.07
C LEU A 622 -10.82 -5.75 -19.33
N LEU A 623 -11.08 -4.64 -20.03
CA LEU A 623 -11.82 -4.64 -21.30
C LEU A 623 -11.12 -5.51 -22.35
N ARG A 624 -9.80 -5.35 -22.51
CA ARG A 624 -8.99 -6.12 -23.48
C ARG A 624 -8.95 -7.62 -23.16
N THR A 625 -9.14 -8.00 -21.90
CA THR A 625 -9.17 -9.40 -21.44
C THR A 625 -10.58 -9.98 -21.31
N GLY A 626 -11.62 -9.22 -21.68
CA GLY A 626 -13.01 -9.70 -21.69
C GLY A 626 -13.71 -9.65 -20.33
N ARG A 627 -13.34 -8.70 -19.49
CA ARG A 627 -13.95 -8.40 -18.19
C ARG A 627 -14.75 -7.09 -18.23
N GLU A 628 -15.56 -6.92 -19.27
CA GLU A 628 -16.50 -5.79 -19.40
C GLU A 628 -17.50 -5.70 -18.23
N ASP A 629 -17.81 -6.83 -17.59
CA ASP A 629 -18.65 -6.93 -16.39
C ASP A 629 -18.08 -6.12 -15.22
N ALA A 630 -16.80 -6.33 -14.92
CA ALA A 630 -16.09 -5.65 -13.83
C ALA A 630 -16.02 -4.13 -14.05
N VAL A 631 -15.79 -3.71 -15.30
CA VAL A 631 -15.70 -2.30 -15.66
C VAL A 631 -17.05 -1.60 -15.61
N ARG A 632 -18.12 -2.28 -16.03
CA ARG A 632 -19.48 -1.75 -15.92
C ARG A 632 -19.86 -1.50 -14.46
N GLU A 633 -19.64 -2.48 -13.59
CA GLU A 633 -19.89 -2.38 -12.15
C GLU A 633 -19.10 -1.22 -11.53
N TYR A 634 -17.83 -1.07 -11.92
CA TYR A 634 -16.98 0.02 -11.45
C TYR A 634 -17.52 1.40 -11.85
N LEU A 635 -17.85 1.60 -13.14
CA LEU A 635 -18.33 2.88 -13.64
C LEU A 635 -19.68 3.27 -13.05
N ASP A 636 -20.59 2.30 -12.90
CA ASP A 636 -21.90 2.49 -12.26
C ASP A 636 -21.75 2.93 -10.79
N TRP A 637 -20.73 2.40 -10.10
CA TRP A 637 -20.42 2.77 -8.72
C TRP A 637 -19.64 4.09 -8.60
N TYR A 638 -18.64 4.36 -9.45
CA TYR A 638 -17.73 5.50 -9.29
C TYR A 638 -18.34 6.82 -9.75
N ALA A 639 -18.98 6.84 -10.92
CA ALA A 639 -19.47 8.07 -11.54
C ALA A 639 -20.43 8.90 -10.64
N PRO A 640 -21.31 8.28 -9.81
CA PRO A 640 -22.15 8.99 -8.85
C PRO A 640 -21.42 9.79 -7.76
N TYR A 641 -20.13 9.53 -7.52
CA TYR A 641 -19.32 10.28 -6.54
C TYR A 641 -18.80 11.62 -7.07
N GLN A 642 -19.08 11.97 -8.33
CA GLN A 642 -18.79 13.29 -8.88
C GLN A 642 -19.43 14.40 -8.03
N PHE A 643 -18.66 15.44 -7.71
CA PHE A 643 -19.16 16.60 -6.97
C PHE A 643 -20.18 17.39 -7.81
N ASP A 644 -21.07 18.14 -7.15
CA ASP A 644 -22.16 18.89 -7.82
C ASP A 644 -21.67 19.89 -8.87
N ASN A 645 -20.44 20.40 -8.71
CA ASN A 645 -19.81 21.34 -9.65
C ASN A 645 -19.16 20.65 -10.87
N GLY A 646 -19.29 19.33 -11.01
CA GLY A 646 -18.70 18.54 -12.08
C GLY A 646 -17.29 18.02 -11.79
N LYS A 647 -16.66 18.44 -10.68
CA LYS A 647 -15.35 17.93 -10.26
C LYS A 647 -15.43 16.42 -10.06
N VAL A 648 -14.48 15.70 -10.64
CA VAL A 648 -14.32 14.26 -10.40
C VAL A 648 -13.37 14.10 -9.20
N PRO A 649 -13.73 13.34 -8.15
CA PRO A 649 -12.80 13.05 -7.07
C PRO A 649 -11.60 12.26 -7.59
N CYS A 650 -10.41 12.52 -7.05
CA CYS A 650 -9.22 11.76 -7.41
C CYS A 650 -9.30 10.30 -6.95
N CYS A 651 -9.97 10.07 -5.81
CA CYS A 651 -10.31 8.75 -5.34
C CYS A 651 -11.58 8.71 -4.48
N VAL A 652 -12.11 7.50 -4.31
CA VAL A 652 -13.29 7.20 -3.49
C VAL A 652 -12.98 6.00 -2.59
N ASP A 653 -13.37 6.11 -1.32
CA ASP A 653 -13.36 5.01 -0.35
C ASP A 653 -14.62 5.06 0.54
N ASP A 654 -14.61 4.36 1.67
CA ASP A 654 -15.73 4.32 2.61
C ASP A 654 -16.10 5.69 3.21
N ARG A 655 -15.22 6.69 3.10
CA ARG A 655 -15.46 8.08 3.54
C ARG A 655 -16.15 8.94 2.48
N GLY A 656 -16.26 8.45 1.25
CA GLY A 656 -16.85 9.16 0.11
C GLY A 656 -15.81 9.82 -0.81
N SER A 657 -16.26 10.84 -1.55
CA SER A 657 -15.46 11.55 -2.57
C SER A 657 -14.29 12.32 -1.95
N ASP A 658 -13.07 12.07 -2.43
CA ASP A 658 -11.90 12.85 -2.01
C ASP A 658 -11.81 14.19 -2.78
N PRO A 659 -11.76 15.33 -2.07
CA PRO A 659 -11.74 16.65 -2.69
C PRO A 659 -10.33 17.15 -3.05
N VAL A 660 -9.26 16.38 -2.85
CA VAL A 660 -7.90 16.79 -3.25
C VAL A 660 -7.85 17.09 -4.76
N PRO A 661 -7.21 18.20 -5.19
CA PRO A 661 -7.03 18.49 -6.61
C PRO A 661 -6.00 17.57 -7.28
N GLU A 662 -6.47 16.71 -8.17
CA GLU A 662 -5.69 16.01 -9.20
C GLU A 662 -6.45 16.19 -10.52
N ASN A 663 -5.89 16.98 -11.45
CA ASN A 663 -6.68 17.50 -12.57
C ASN A 663 -6.79 16.52 -13.76
N ASP A 664 -6.02 15.43 -13.75
CA ASP A 664 -6.16 14.24 -14.61
C ASP A 664 -7.52 13.53 -14.47
N SER A 665 -8.06 13.49 -13.24
CA SER A 665 -9.22 12.70 -12.83
C SER A 665 -10.46 12.84 -13.75
N HIS A 666 -10.67 14.04 -14.27
CA HIS A 666 -11.80 14.36 -15.16
C HIS A 666 -11.67 13.65 -16.50
N GLY A 667 -10.46 13.69 -17.09
CA GLY A 667 -10.17 13.04 -18.36
C GLY A 667 -10.21 11.53 -18.25
N GLU A 668 -9.76 10.99 -17.12
CA GLU A 668 -9.73 9.55 -16.81
C GLU A 668 -11.14 8.96 -16.70
N LEU A 669 -12.07 9.64 -16.02
CA LEU A 669 -13.47 9.20 -15.96
C LEU A 669 -14.12 9.18 -17.34
N ILE A 670 -13.94 10.24 -18.13
CA ILE A 670 -14.51 10.33 -19.48
C ILE A 670 -13.90 9.23 -20.37
N PHE A 671 -12.60 8.99 -20.25
CA PHE A 671 -11.91 7.93 -20.99
C PHE A 671 -12.46 6.55 -20.65
N ALA A 672 -12.56 6.19 -19.37
CA ALA A 672 -13.05 4.88 -18.96
C ALA A 672 -14.47 4.60 -19.46
N ILE A 673 -15.36 5.60 -19.42
CA ILE A 673 -16.72 5.53 -19.98
C ILE A 673 -16.68 5.33 -21.50
N ALA A 674 -15.85 6.11 -22.21
CA ALA A 674 -15.74 6.02 -23.65
C ALA A 674 -15.16 4.66 -24.09
N ASP A 675 -14.15 4.16 -23.39
CA ASP A 675 -13.49 2.89 -23.72
C ASP A 675 -14.41 1.70 -23.47
N TYR A 676 -15.17 1.70 -22.36
CA TYR A 676 -16.24 0.73 -22.14
C TYR A 676 -17.26 0.72 -23.29
N ALA A 677 -17.75 1.89 -23.70
CA ALA A 677 -18.73 2.00 -24.77
C ALA A 677 -18.18 1.58 -26.15
N ARG A 678 -16.88 1.80 -26.40
CA ARG A 678 -16.20 1.32 -27.62
C ARG A 678 -16.14 -0.20 -27.67
N HIS A 679 -15.84 -0.86 -26.56
CA HIS A 679 -15.71 -2.33 -26.50
C HIS A 679 -17.06 -3.06 -26.48
N THR A 680 -18.08 -2.47 -25.85
CA THR A 680 -19.37 -3.15 -25.63
C THR A 680 -20.45 -2.73 -26.61
N GLY A 681 -20.39 -1.49 -27.13
CA GLY A 681 -21.47 -0.90 -27.91
C GLY A 681 -22.74 -0.60 -27.10
N ASP A 682 -22.65 -0.55 -25.77
CA ASP A 682 -23.79 -0.31 -24.86
C ASP A 682 -24.18 1.18 -24.83
N ASP A 683 -24.91 1.62 -25.85
CA ASP A 683 -25.38 3.00 -25.99
C ASP A 683 -26.38 3.40 -24.89
N ALA A 684 -27.09 2.43 -24.30
CA ALA A 684 -28.04 2.68 -23.23
C ALA A 684 -27.29 3.07 -21.94
N PHE A 685 -26.27 2.30 -21.56
CA PHE A 685 -25.41 2.66 -20.43
C PHE A 685 -24.66 3.97 -20.71
N LEU A 686 -24.14 4.17 -21.92
CA LEU A 686 -23.50 5.43 -22.29
C LEU A 686 -24.44 6.64 -22.11
N ALA A 687 -25.72 6.50 -22.44
CA ALA A 687 -26.71 7.54 -22.20
C ALA A 687 -26.96 7.82 -20.70
N THR A 688 -26.89 6.81 -19.84
CA THR A 688 -26.96 7.00 -18.37
C THR A 688 -25.73 7.73 -17.81
N MET A 689 -24.56 7.52 -18.41
CA MET A 689 -23.30 8.15 -18.01
C MET A 689 -23.12 9.57 -18.55
N TRP A 690 -23.95 9.99 -19.53
CA TRP A 690 -23.85 11.30 -20.17
C TRP A 690 -23.83 12.51 -19.20
N PRO A 691 -24.65 12.59 -18.15
CA PRO A 691 -24.59 13.69 -17.19
C PRO A 691 -23.21 13.83 -16.53
N HIS A 692 -22.55 12.71 -16.23
CA HIS A 692 -21.23 12.70 -15.60
C HIS A 692 -20.13 13.15 -16.56
N VAL A 693 -20.19 12.70 -17.82
CA VAL A 693 -19.29 13.14 -18.90
C VAL A 693 -19.42 14.65 -19.12
N ARG A 694 -20.65 15.16 -19.22
CA ARG A 694 -20.90 16.60 -19.39
C ARG A 694 -20.41 17.40 -18.18
N GLY A 695 -20.69 16.93 -16.96
CA GLY A 695 -20.24 17.60 -15.73
C GLY A 695 -18.72 17.70 -15.65
N ALA A 696 -18.02 16.60 -15.95
CA ALA A 696 -16.55 16.57 -15.95
C ALA A 696 -15.98 17.52 -17.01
N PHE A 697 -16.54 17.51 -18.23
CA PHE A 697 -16.15 18.42 -19.30
C PHE A 697 -16.38 19.90 -18.93
N ASP A 698 -17.55 20.25 -18.39
CA ASP A 698 -17.87 21.64 -18.04
C ASP A 698 -16.95 22.14 -16.90
N TYR A 699 -16.57 21.26 -15.96
CA TYR A 699 -15.58 21.58 -14.92
C TYR A 699 -14.18 21.76 -15.50
N MET A 700 -13.73 20.89 -16.42
CA MET A 700 -12.45 21.06 -17.14
C MET A 700 -12.40 22.39 -17.89
N GLU A 701 -13.49 22.82 -18.53
CA GLU A 701 -13.54 24.14 -19.18
C GLU A 701 -13.39 25.28 -18.17
N THR A 702 -13.94 25.14 -16.96
CA THR A 702 -13.76 26.12 -15.87
C THR A 702 -12.29 26.21 -15.44
N LEU A 703 -11.62 25.06 -15.30
CA LEU A 703 -10.19 24.98 -14.98
C LEU A 703 -9.31 25.57 -16.09
N SER A 704 -9.51 25.17 -17.35
CA SER A 704 -8.75 25.73 -18.49
C SER A 704 -8.97 27.25 -18.61
N ALA A 705 -10.19 27.72 -18.34
CA ALA A 705 -10.49 29.15 -18.37
C ALA A 705 -9.80 29.94 -17.25
N SER A 706 -9.60 29.37 -16.05
CA SER A 706 -8.85 30.05 -14.98
C SER A 706 -7.40 30.29 -15.34
N GLU A 707 -6.83 29.39 -16.15
CA GLU A 707 -5.45 29.51 -16.65
C GLU A 707 -5.34 30.31 -17.95
N ARG A 708 -6.46 30.57 -18.63
CA ARG A 708 -6.50 31.35 -19.87
C ARG A 708 -6.62 32.86 -19.60
N THR A 709 -5.65 33.41 -18.88
CA THR A 709 -5.62 34.85 -18.54
C THR A 709 -4.33 35.52 -19.01
N ASP A 710 -4.42 36.82 -19.30
CA ASP A 710 -3.22 37.63 -19.61
C ASP A 710 -2.24 37.68 -18.43
N ALA A 711 -2.74 37.58 -17.20
CA ALA A 711 -1.92 37.50 -16.00
C ALA A 711 -1.06 36.24 -15.97
N ASN A 712 -1.65 35.05 -16.20
CA ASN A 712 -0.88 33.81 -16.23
C ASN A 712 0.07 33.76 -17.42
N ARG A 713 -0.36 34.26 -18.59
CA ARG A 713 0.53 34.41 -19.75
C ARG A 713 1.73 35.31 -19.47
N ALA A 714 1.55 36.37 -18.69
CA ALA A 714 2.62 37.29 -18.32
C ALA A 714 3.58 36.68 -17.27
N LEU A 715 3.08 35.81 -16.39
CA LEU A 715 3.92 35.04 -15.46
C LEU A 715 4.76 34.01 -16.20
N ASP A 716 4.12 33.20 -17.04
CA ASP A 716 4.78 32.27 -17.96
C ASP A 716 3.83 31.94 -19.14
N PRO A 717 4.26 32.13 -20.40
CA PRO A 717 3.45 31.70 -21.55
C PRO A 717 3.11 30.20 -21.53
N ALA A 718 3.88 29.36 -20.83
CA ALA A 718 3.60 27.93 -20.69
C ALA A 718 2.38 27.61 -19.80
N PHE A 719 1.93 28.54 -18.95
CA PHE A 719 0.75 28.31 -18.09
C PHE A 719 -0.57 28.53 -18.82
N TYR A 720 -0.55 29.32 -19.90
CA TYR A 720 -1.76 29.81 -20.54
C TYR A 720 -2.67 28.68 -21.08
N GLY A 721 -3.89 28.61 -20.56
CA GLY A 721 -4.95 27.70 -21.03
C GLY A 721 -4.80 26.24 -20.61
N MET A 722 -3.81 25.93 -19.78
CA MET A 722 -3.53 24.59 -19.24
C MET A 722 -4.54 24.22 -18.12
N MET A 723 -4.51 22.97 -17.67
CA MET A 723 -5.08 22.63 -16.37
C MET A 723 -4.23 23.29 -15.25
N PRO A 724 -4.86 23.85 -14.19
CA PRO A 724 -4.15 24.55 -13.13
C PRO A 724 -3.25 23.61 -12.32
N VAL A 725 -2.39 24.20 -11.48
CA VAL A 725 -1.47 23.45 -10.62
C VAL A 725 -2.22 22.41 -9.76
N SER A 726 -1.66 21.20 -9.69
CA SER A 726 -2.19 20.09 -8.88
C SER A 726 -1.04 19.22 -8.36
N ILE A 727 -1.32 18.31 -7.43
CA ILE A 727 -0.30 17.35 -6.93
C ILE A 727 -0.09 16.14 -7.84
N SER A 728 -0.93 16.00 -8.88
CA SER A 728 -0.94 15.04 -10.02
C SER A 728 -0.06 13.79 -9.88
N HIS A 729 -0.68 12.60 -9.90
CA HIS A 729 0.04 11.31 -9.81
C HIS A 729 1.02 11.27 -8.61
N GLU A 730 0.72 12.03 -7.55
CA GLU A 730 1.54 12.20 -6.34
C GLU A 730 2.97 12.75 -6.58
N GLY A 731 3.37 13.01 -7.83
CA GLY A 731 4.71 13.46 -8.21
C GLY A 731 5.02 14.87 -7.73
N TYR A 732 3.98 15.68 -7.47
CA TYR A 732 4.09 17.07 -7.04
C TYR A 732 3.44 17.33 -5.68
N SER A 733 3.35 16.32 -4.82
CA SER A 733 2.83 16.44 -3.44
C SER A 733 3.61 17.43 -2.56
N ALA A 734 4.90 17.64 -2.85
CA ALA A 734 5.71 18.65 -2.15
C ALA A 734 5.28 20.09 -2.49
N LYS A 735 4.81 20.33 -3.72
CA LYS A 735 4.32 21.62 -4.21
C LYS A 735 3.55 21.41 -5.53
N PRO A 736 2.25 21.76 -5.60
CA PRO A 736 1.46 21.62 -6.83
C PRO A 736 2.10 22.31 -8.06
N MET A 737 2.01 21.67 -9.23
CA MET A 737 2.61 22.14 -10.50
C MET A 737 1.65 22.00 -11.69
N HIS A 738 1.89 22.74 -12.79
CA HIS A 738 1.23 22.54 -14.09
C HIS A 738 1.78 21.27 -14.76
N SER A 739 1.29 20.12 -14.30
CA SER A 739 1.70 18.80 -14.74
C SER A 739 1.25 18.49 -16.17
N TYR A 740 2.15 18.06 -17.05
CA TYR A 740 1.76 17.61 -18.39
C TYR A 740 0.99 16.28 -18.37
N TRP A 741 1.11 15.48 -17.30
CA TRP A 741 0.25 14.32 -17.07
C TRP A 741 -1.23 14.71 -17.05
N ASP A 742 -1.60 15.71 -16.23
CA ASP A 742 -2.98 16.21 -16.12
C ASP A 742 -3.49 16.69 -17.49
N ASN A 743 -2.62 17.35 -18.24
CA ASN A 743 -2.98 17.93 -19.52
C ASN A 743 -3.12 16.88 -20.64
N PHE A 744 -2.34 15.79 -20.63
CA PHE A 744 -2.55 14.69 -21.57
C PHE A 744 -3.86 13.94 -21.29
N TRP A 745 -4.20 13.72 -20.02
CA TRP A 745 -5.52 13.18 -19.65
C TRP A 745 -6.65 14.13 -19.97
N ALA A 746 -6.49 15.44 -19.76
CA ALA A 746 -7.47 16.43 -20.16
C ALA A 746 -7.71 16.39 -21.68
N LEU A 747 -6.65 16.34 -22.50
CA LEU A 747 -6.80 16.20 -23.95
C LEU A 747 -7.53 14.90 -24.32
N ARG A 748 -7.22 13.78 -23.66
CA ARG A 748 -7.94 12.51 -23.83
C ARG A 748 -9.43 12.66 -23.49
N GLY A 749 -9.75 13.30 -22.37
CA GLY A 749 -11.12 13.60 -21.96
C GLY A 749 -11.88 14.46 -22.97
N TYR A 750 -11.25 15.50 -23.51
CA TYR A 750 -11.84 16.34 -24.56
C TYR A 750 -12.13 15.56 -25.85
N LYS A 751 -11.20 14.69 -26.29
CA LYS A 751 -11.39 13.81 -27.45
C LYS A 751 -12.60 12.89 -27.25
N ASP A 752 -12.67 12.27 -26.07
CA ASP A 752 -13.68 11.29 -25.74
C ASP A 752 -15.06 11.89 -25.48
N ALA A 753 -15.14 13.05 -24.82
CA ALA A 753 -16.39 13.79 -24.65
C ALA A 753 -17.03 14.14 -26.01
N ALA A 754 -16.23 14.62 -26.97
CA ALA A 754 -16.69 14.93 -28.32
C ALA A 754 -17.20 13.66 -29.05
N TRP A 755 -16.49 12.53 -28.92
CA TRP A 755 -16.91 11.25 -29.50
C TRP A 755 -18.21 10.73 -28.88
N ILE A 756 -18.34 10.78 -27.54
CA ILE A 756 -19.56 10.36 -26.82
C ILE A 756 -20.74 11.22 -27.27
N ALA A 757 -20.57 12.54 -27.31
CA ALA A 757 -21.61 13.47 -27.75
C ALA A 757 -22.07 13.17 -29.19
N GLN A 758 -21.13 12.87 -30.09
CA GLN A 758 -21.44 12.45 -31.46
C GLN A 758 -22.21 11.13 -31.49
N ARG A 759 -21.76 10.14 -30.74
CA ARG A 759 -22.38 8.80 -30.66
C ARG A 759 -23.81 8.84 -30.12
N LEU A 760 -24.07 9.69 -29.13
CA LEU A 760 -25.40 9.90 -28.54
C LEU A 760 -26.28 10.90 -29.32
N GLY A 761 -25.81 11.42 -30.45
CA GLY A 761 -26.56 12.39 -31.27
C GLY A 761 -26.73 13.78 -30.63
N LYS A 762 -25.90 14.15 -29.64
CA LYS A 762 -25.88 15.46 -28.97
C LYS A 762 -25.14 16.49 -29.83
N ARG A 763 -25.73 16.87 -30.97
CA ARG A 763 -25.05 17.62 -32.03
C ARG A 763 -24.41 18.95 -31.57
N GLU A 764 -25.11 19.73 -30.75
CA GLU A 764 -24.58 21.02 -30.24
C GLU A 764 -23.39 20.79 -29.29
N ASP A 765 -23.52 19.85 -28.36
CA ASP A 765 -22.44 19.46 -27.46
C ASP A 765 -21.24 18.89 -28.22
N ALA A 766 -21.46 18.05 -29.23
CA ALA A 766 -20.39 17.49 -30.05
C ALA A 766 -19.57 18.59 -30.74
N LEU A 767 -20.23 19.63 -31.28
CA LEU A 767 -19.55 20.78 -31.89
C LEU A 767 -18.80 21.62 -30.84
N ARG A 768 -19.43 21.90 -29.69
CA ARG A 768 -18.84 22.65 -28.57
C ARG A 768 -17.60 21.94 -28.02
N MET A 769 -17.72 20.64 -27.73
CA MET A 769 -16.65 19.81 -27.19
C MET A 769 -15.51 19.62 -28.20
N ALA A 770 -15.80 19.47 -29.50
CA ALA A 770 -14.77 19.44 -30.54
C ALA A 770 -14.00 20.76 -30.64
N ALA A 771 -14.68 21.90 -30.55
CA ALA A 771 -14.01 23.20 -30.55
C ALA A 771 -13.15 23.42 -29.29
N ALA A 772 -13.62 22.97 -28.12
CA ALA A 772 -12.85 23.01 -26.87
C ALA A 772 -11.61 22.11 -26.95
N ARG A 773 -11.76 20.88 -27.47
CA ARG A 773 -10.65 19.96 -27.75
C ARG A 773 -9.58 20.62 -28.61
N ASP A 774 -9.97 21.20 -29.75
CA ASP A 774 -9.02 21.77 -30.71
C ASP A 774 -8.27 22.97 -30.13
N ARG A 775 -8.96 23.79 -29.33
CA ARG A 775 -8.36 24.92 -28.63
C ARG A 775 -7.40 24.49 -27.53
N PHE A 776 -7.80 23.55 -26.67
CA PHE A 776 -6.94 23.01 -25.62
C PHE A 776 -5.70 22.31 -26.22
N ARG A 777 -5.90 21.54 -27.29
CA ARG A 777 -4.82 20.92 -28.07
C ARG A 777 -3.79 21.94 -28.57
N ALA A 778 -4.25 23.10 -29.06
CA ALA A 778 -3.38 24.18 -29.51
C ALA A 778 -2.61 24.84 -28.35
N ASP A 779 -3.29 25.13 -27.23
CA ASP A 779 -2.69 25.71 -26.03
C ASP A 779 -1.63 24.76 -25.44
N LEU A 780 -1.92 23.46 -25.31
CA LEU A 780 -0.98 22.44 -24.84
C LEU A 780 0.28 22.36 -25.72
N GLY A 781 0.12 22.33 -27.04
CA GLY A 781 1.25 22.34 -27.96
C GLY A 781 2.10 23.61 -27.85
N ALA A 782 1.48 24.78 -27.61
CA ALA A 782 2.20 26.02 -27.38
C ALA A 782 2.94 26.02 -26.04
N SER A 783 2.30 25.49 -24.98
CA SER A 783 2.88 25.33 -23.65
C SER A 783 4.15 24.47 -23.70
N LEU A 784 4.07 23.27 -24.30
CA LEU A 784 5.23 22.36 -24.43
C LEU A 784 6.43 23.04 -25.08
N ARG A 785 6.20 23.79 -26.18
CA ARG A 785 7.27 24.55 -26.85
C ARG A 785 7.83 25.67 -25.97
N ALA A 786 6.97 26.40 -25.27
CA ALA A 786 7.37 27.49 -24.38
C ALA A 786 8.20 26.98 -23.19
N ALA A 787 7.75 25.92 -22.51
CA ALA A 787 8.47 25.30 -21.40
C ALA A 787 9.83 24.74 -21.86
N THR A 788 9.85 24.02 -22.98
CA THR A 788 11.08 23.47 -23.57
C THR A 788 12.10 24.58 -23.87
N ALA A 789 11.65 25.66 -24.50
CA ALA A 789 12.50 26.81 -24.83
C ALA A 789 13.00 27.55 -23.57
N ARG A 790 12.13 27.74 -22.57
CA ARG A 790 12.45 28.38 -21.30
C ARG A 790 13.57 27.64 -20.55
N HIS A 791 13.47 26.32 -20.47
CA HIS A 791 14.42 25.49 -19.73
C HIS A 791 15.65 25.07 -20.54
N GLY A 792 15.66 25.34 -21.85
CA GLY A 792 16.78 24.97 -22.73
C GLY A 792 16.98 23.45 -22.84
N ILE A 793 15.88 22.71 -22.84
CA ILE A 793 15.86 21.23 -22.86
C ILE A 793 15.49 20.70 -24.25
N ASP A 794 15.82 19.45 -24.53
CA ASP A 794 15.59 18.76 -25.80
C ASP A 794 14.64 17.56 -25.69
N TYR A 795 13.91 17.45 -24.58
CA TYR A 795 12.94 16.42 -24.26
C TYR A 795 11.61 17.04 -23.81
N LEU A 796 10.55 16.22 -23.72
CA LEU A 796 9.24 16.63 -23.21
C LEU A 796 9.30 16.77 -21.67
N PRO A 797 9.03 17.96 -21.11
CA PRO A 797 9.07 18.17 -19.66
C PRO A 797 7.92 17.48 -18.92
N GLY A 798 8.12 17.16 -17.64
CA GLY A 798 7.09 16.62 -16.73
C GLY A 798 6.09 17.69 -16.27
N ALA A 799 6.59 18.87 -15.89
CA ALA A 799 5.80 20.06 -15.58
C ALA A 799 6.35 21.33 -16.23
N ALA A 800 5.48 22.30 -16.47
CA ALA A 800 5.86 23.57 -17.10
C ALA A 800 6.88 24.37 -16.26
N GLU A 801 6.69 24.40 -14.94
CA GLU A 801 7.52 25.17 -14.00
C GLU A 801 8.94 24.63 -13.89
N LEU A 802 9.10 23.30 -13.89
CA LEU A 802 10.35 22.64 -13.51
C LEU A 802 11.20 22.22 -14.72
N GLY A 803 10.59 21.95 -15.88
CA GLY A 803 11.32 21.38 -17.02
C GLY A 803 11.93 20.01 -16.70
N ASP A 804 11.37 19.32 -15.71
CA ASP A 804 11.86 18.08 -15.15
C ASP A 804 11.66 16.91 -16.13
N PHE A 805 12.45 15.85 -15.93
CA PHE A 805 12.47 14.71 -16.82
C PHE A 805 11.62 13.57 -16.27
N ASP A 806 10.41 13.40 -16.82
CA ASP A 806 9.49 12.33 -16.46
C ASP A 806 8.97 11.58 -17.70
N PRO A 807 9.79 10.66 -18.26
CA PRO A 807 9.41 9.90 -19.45
C PRO A 807 8.26 8.93 -19.19
N THR A 808 8.13 8.44 -17.96
CA THR A 808 7.09 7.47 -17.59
C THR A 808 5.71 8.12 -17.60
N SER A 809 5.56 9.32 -17.04
CA SER A 809 4.30 10.09 -17.17
C SER A 809 4.02 10.49 -18.63
N THR A 810 5.06 10.83 -19.38
CA THR A 810 4.95 11.20 -20.81
C THR A 810 4.35 10.09 -21.68
N THR A 811 4.45 8.82 -21.28
CA THR A 811 3.86 7.69 -22.02
C THR A 811 2.34 7.81 -22.22
N ILE A 812 1.62 8.51 -21.33
CA ILE A 812 0.17 8.72 -21.45
C ILE A 812 -0.19 9.52 -22.69
N ALA A 813 0.70 10.39 -23.16
CA ALA A 813 0.50 11.08 -24.44
C ALA A 813 0.39 10.09 -25.61
N LEU A 814 1.07 8.94 -25.54
CA LEU A 814 0.98 7.86 -26.53
C LEU A 814 -0.22 6.95 -26.28
N ALA A 815 -0.36 6.42 -25.07
CA ALA A 815 -1.44 5.51 -24.70
C ALA A 815 -1.92 5.77 -23.26
N PRO A 816 -3.16 6.22 -23.05
CA PRO A 816 -4.26 6.26 -24.03
C PRO A 816 -4.32 7.52 -24.91
N GLY A 817 -3.44 8.52 -24.75
CA GLY A 817 -3.57 9.84 -25.39
C GLY A 817 -3.66 9.84 -26.93
N GLY A 818 -2.98 8.90 -27.60
CA GLY A 818 -3.03 8.74 -29.06
C GLY A 818 -2.21 9.77 -29.85
N GLU A 819 -1.31 10.52 -29.22
CA GLU A 819 -0.53 11.61 -29.81
C GLU A 819 0.85 11.16 -30.34
N GLN A 820 0.93 9.99 -30.98
CA GLN A 820 2.19 9.44 -31.51
C GLN A 820 2.79 10.32 -32.63
N ALA A 821 4.06 10.72 -32.49
CA ALA A 821 4.74 11.63 -33.43
C ALA A 821 4.88 11.07 -34.86
N GLY A 822 5.10 11.96 -35.83
CA GLY A 822 5.21 11.63 -37.25
C GLY A 822 3.87 11.33 -37.94
N LEU A 823 2.76 11.34 -37.20
CA LEU A 823 1.41 11.11 -37.72
C LEU A 823 0.66 12.44 -37.87
N ALA A 824 -0.24 12.51 -38.87
CA ALA A 824 -0.91 13.75 -39.31
C ALA A 824 -1.68 14.53 -38.21
N ASN A 825 -1.91 13.91 -37.05
CA ASN A 825 -2.73 14.43 -35.95
C ASN A 825 -2.01 14.47 -34.59
N SER A 826 -0.67 14.38 -34.50
CA SER A 826 0.04 14.51 -33.22
C SER A 826 0.34 15.96 -32.84
N ILE A 827 0.22 16.31 -31.55
CA ILE A 827 0.72 17.59 -31.00
C ILE A 827 2.19 17.57 -30.61
N LEU A 828 2.76 16.37 -30.43
CA LEU A 828 4.08 16.21 -29.85
C LEU A 828 5.14 16.51 -30.92
N PRO A 829 6.10 17.42 -30.66
CA PRO A 829 7.24 17.58 -31.53
C PRO A 829 8.03 16.27 -31.62
N GLU A 830 8.26 15.78 -32.84
CA GLU A 830 8.86 14.47 -33.10
C GLU A 830 10.25 14.33 -32.46
N ASP A 831 11.11 15.33 -32.63
CA ASP A 831 12.45 15.35 -32.04
C ASP A 831 12.38 15.27 -30.51
N LEU A 832 11.49 16.02 -29.86
CA LEU A 832 11.36 16.01 -28.40
C LEU A 832 10.84 14.67 -27.89
N LEU A 833 9.85 14.07 -28.57
CA LEU A 833 9.35 12.75 -28.20
C LEU A 833 10.45 11.69 -28.31
N HIS A 834 11.14 11.66 -29.44
CA HIS A 834 12.21 10.69 -29.68
C HIS A 834 13.35 10.87 -28.66
N ASN A 835 13.81 12.10 -28.44
CA ASN A 835 14.87 12.41 -27.49
C ASN A 835 14.50 12.09 -26.04
N THR A 836 13.22 12.23 -25.65
CA THR A 836 12.72 11.84 -24.33
C THR A 836 13.00 10.37 -24.06
N PHE A 837 12.60 9.50 -25.00
CA PHE A 837 12.76 8.06 -24.84
C PHE A 837 14.18 7.58 -25.12
N GLU A 838 14.97 8.27 -25.96
CA GLU A 838 16.39 7.98 -26.13
C GLU A 838 17.18 8.30 -24.86
N ARG A 839 16.87 9.43 -24.21
CA ARG A 839 17.45 9.76 -22.91
C ARG A 839 17.08 8.72 -21.86
N TYR A 840 15.79 8.35 -21.77
CA TYR A 840 15.36 7.31 -20.84
C TYR A 840 16.08 5.98 -21.10
N TRP A 841 16.17 5.55 -22.37
CA TRP A 841 16.86 4.32 -22.75
C TRP A 841 18.33 4.33 -22.30
N ARG A 842 19.06 5.42 -22.55
CA ARG A 842 20.45 5.57 -22.10
C ARG A 842 20.58 5.48 -20.58
N GLU A 843 19.68 6.12 -19.83
CA GLU A 843 19.68 6.07 -18.36
C GLU A 843 19.29 4.68 -17.83
N PHE A 844 18.35 4.01 -18.50
CA PHE A 844 17.94 2.63 -18.25
C PHE A 844 19.10 1.65 -18.46
N GLU A 845 19.82 1.72 -19.59
CA GLU A 845 20.98 0.86 -19.86
C GLU A 845 22.07 1.05 -18.81
N GLN A 846 22.32 2.29 -18.38
CA GLN A 846 23.28 2.53 -17.30
C GLN A 846 22.83 1.90 -15.98
N ARG A 847 21.53 1.89 -15.67
CA ARG A 847 20.97 1.23 -14.48
C ARG A 847 21.11 -0.29 -14.58
N ARG A 848 20.64 -0.88 -15.70
CA ARG A 848 20.69 -2.33 -16.00
C ARG A 848 22.12 -2.86 -15.91
N ASP A 849 23.05 -2.17 -16.57
CA ASP A 849 24.46 -2.59 -16.66
C ASP A 849 25.28 -2.25 -15.40
N GLY A 850 24.65 -1.68 -14.36
CA GLY A 850 25.32 -1.30 -13.11
C GLY A 850 26.29 -0.11 -13.23
N LYS A 851 26.22 0.66 -14.33
CA LYS A 851 27.03 1.87 -14.58
C LYS A 851 26.50 3.11 -13.84
N ARG A 852 25.24 3.08 -13.39
CA ARG A 852 24.60 4.12 -12.57
C ARG A 852 24.17 3.56 -11.22
N GLN A 853 24.52 4.27 -10.14
CA GLN A 853 24.01 3.96 -8.81
C GLN A 853 22.53 4.33 -8.72
N TRP A 854 21.76 3.48 -8.07
CA TRP A 854 20.34 3.69 -7.81
C TRP A 854 19.96 2.99 -6.50
N LYS A 855 18.97 3.56 -5.80
CA LYS A 855 18.44 3.04 -4.52
C LYS A 855 17.20 2.19 -4.78
N ASP A 856 16.24 2.80 -5.47
CA ASP A 856 14.95 2.24 -5.82
C ASP A 856 14.45 2.83 -7.16
N TYR A 857 13.43 2.20 -7.73
CA TYR A 857 12.64 2.70 -8.85
C TYR A 857 11.19 2.19 -8.75
N THR A 858 10.28 2.81 -9.49
CA THR A 858 8.86 2.40 -9.54
C THR A 858 8.62 1.51 -10.76
N PRO A 859 8.02 0.31 -10.62
CA PRO A 859 7.63 -0.50 -11.77
C PRO A 859 6.54 0.11 -12.67
N TYR A 860 6.00 1.30 -12.36
CA TYR A 860 5.23 2.10 -13.33
C TYR A 860 5.99 2.35 -14.65
N GLU A 861 7.33 2.20 -14.63
CA GLU A 861 8.18 2.20 -15.81
C GLU A 861 7.83 1.12 -16.84
N TRP A 862 7.00 0.11 -16.51
CA TRP A 862 6.43 -0.82 -17.48
C TRP A 862 5.78 -0.11 -18.68
N ARG A 863 5.19 1.07 -18.47
CA ARG A 863 4.61 1.90 -19.54
C ARG A 863 5.62 2.28 -20.63
N ASN A 864 6.91 2.38 -20.29
CA ASN A 864 7.96 2.63 -21.28
C ASN A 864 8.12 1.47 -22.26
N VAL A 865 7.80 0.23 -21.88
CA VAL A 865 7.76 -0.92 -22.81
C VAL A 865 6.70 -0.69 -23.87
N GLY A 866 5.50 -0.26 -23.49
CA GLY A 866 4.43 0.12 -24.43
C GLY A 866 4.85 1.29 -25.34
N ALA A 867 5.55 2.30 -24.80
CA ALA A 867 6.10 3.39 -25.59
C ALA A 867 7.14 2.91 -26.62
N PHE A 868 8.08 2.04 -26.22
CA PHE A 868 9.07 1.45 -27.11
C PHE A 868 8.43 0.64 -28.23
N VAL A 869 7.40 -0.15 -27.94
CA VAL A 869 6.64 -0.88 -28.95
C VAL A 869 6.05 0.09 -29.98
N ARG A 870 5.43 1.18 -29.53
CA ARG A 870 4.81 2.19 -30.40
C ARG A 870 5.85 2.97 -31.23
N LEU A 871 7.04 3.22 -30.68
CA LEU A 871 8.16 3.84 -31.39
C LEU A 871 8.89 2.88 -32.36
N GLY A 872 8.48 1.61 -32.43
CA GLY A 872 9.14 0.60 -33.28
C GLY A 872 10.44 0.04 -32.70
N TRP A 873 10.73 0.30 -31.41
CA TRP A 873 11.95 -0.14 -30.72
C TRP A 873 11.79 -1.55 -30.13
N ARG A 874 11.50 -2.52 -30.99
CA ARG A 874 11.17 -3.91 -30.62
C ARG A 874 12.18 -4.55 -29.66
N GLU A 875 13.47 -4.51 -29.98
CA GLU A 875 14.50 -5.15 -29.15
C GLU A 875 14.68 -4.43 -27.80
N ARG A 876 14.60 -3.10 -27.77
CA ARG A 876 14.67 -2.32 -26.51
C ARG A 876 13.49 -2.62 -25.58
N ALA A 877 12.31 -2.91 -26.13
CA ALA A 877 11.16 -3.36 -25.35
C ALA A 877 11.46 -4.69 -24.63
N TRP A 878 12.15 -5.62 -25.28
CA TRP A 878 12.51 -6.92 -24.70
C TRP A 878 13.61 -6.83 -23.66
N ASP A 879 14.64 -6.02 -23.90
CA ASP A 879 15.67 -5.73 -22.90
C ASP A 879 15.06 -5.15 -21.60
N ALA A 880 14.02 -4.30 -21.74
CA ALA A 880 13.29 -3.77 -20.59
C ALA A 880 12.41 -4.83 -19.90
N VAL A 881 11.71 -5.68 -20.67
CA VAL A 881 10.93 -6.81 -20.14
C VAL A 881 11.80 -7.72 -19.27
N GLU A 882 12.97 -8.13 -19.79
CA GLU A 882 13.88 -9.03 -19.08
C GLU A 882 14.37 -8.42 -17.76
N PHE A 883 14.77 -7.14 -17.78
CA PHE A 883 15.19 -6.43 -16.58
C PHE A 883 14.07 -6.36 -15.52
N PHE A 884 12.86 -5.95 -15.90
CA PHE A 884 11.76 -5.82 -14.95
C PHE A 884 11.29 -7.19 -14.40
N PHE A 885 11.42 -8.27 -15.16
CA PHE A 885 11.05 -9.62 -14.72
C PHE A 885 11.90 -10.14 -13.56
N ASP A 886 13.15 -9.68 -13.47
CA ASP A 886 14.08 -10.06 -12.40
C ASP A 886 13.72 -9.45 -11.04
N ASP A 887 12.95 -8.37 -11.04
CA ASP A 887 12.52 -7.60 -9.87
C ASP A 887 11.13 -8.02 -9.34
N ARG A 888 10.56 -9.12 -9.87
CA ARG A 888 9.38 -9.76 -9.30
C ARG A 888 9.68 -10.34 -7.93
N ALA A 889 8.78 -10.12 -6.96
CA ALA A 889 9.04 -10.45 -5.56
C ALA A 889 7.87 -11.19 -4.88
N PRO A 890 8.07 -12.44 -4.42
CA PRO A 890 9.08 -13.40 -4.90
C PRO A 890 8.89 -13.70 -6.39
N ARG A 891 9.96 -14.07 -7.09
CA ARG A 891 9.93 -14.31 -8.54
C ARG A 891 8.87 -15.31 -8.99
N GLY A 892 8.63 -16.35 -8.19
CA GLY A 892 7.67 -17.41 -8.49
C GLY A 892 6.19 -17.02 -8.33
N TRP A 893 5.88 -15.78 -7.92
CA TRP A 893 4.52 -15.26 -7.77
C TRP A 893 4.12 -14.22 -8.83
N ASN A 894 4.97 -13.99 -9.85
CA ASN A 894 4.63 -13.18 -11.03
C ASN A 894 4.08 -11.76 -10.69
N GLN A 895 4.68 -11.06 -9.73
CA GLN A 895 4.14 -9.80 -9.20
C GLN A 895 5.22 -8.78 -8.86
N TRP A 896 4.80 -7.52 -8.78
CA TRP A 896 5.63 -6.38 -8.38
C TRP A 896 4.95 -5.58 -7.27
N GLY A 897 5.78 -4.93 -6.45
CA GLY A 897 5.36 -3.83 -5.60
C GLY A 897 5.27 -2.53 -6.38
N GLU A 898 4.84 -1.46 -5.72
CA GLU A 898 4.96 -0.11 -6.27
C GLU A 898 6.42 0.36 -6.33
N VAL A 899 7.22 -0.04 -5.35
CA VAL A 899 8.64 0.32 -5.28
C VAL A 899 9.49 -0.93 -5.28
N VAL A 900 10.54 -0.92 -6.09
CA VAL A 900 11.59 -1.95 -6.12
C VAL A 900 12.88 -1.33 -5.63
N SER A 901 13.63 -2.05 -4.79
CA SER A 901 14.94 -1.60 -4.30
C SER A 901 16.07 -2.49 -4.80
N ARG A 902 17.23 -1.88 -5.05
CA ARG A 902 18.50 -2.58 -5.32
C ARG A 902 18.94 -3.46 -4.14
N THR A 903 18.44 -3.19 -2.93
CA THR A 903 18.71 -3.99 -1.72
C THR A 903 17.42 -4.67 -1.24
N PRO A 904 16.92 -5.70 -1.94
CA PRO A 904 15.57 -6.24 -1.73
C PRO A 904 15.31 -6.76 -0.31
N ARG A 905 16.34 -7.17 0.44
CA ARG A 905 16.19 -7.64 1.82
C ARG A 905 16.32 -6.57 2.90
N LYS A 906 16.73 -5.34 2.56
CA LYS A 906 16.72 -4.22 3.51
C LYS A 906 15.30 -3.68 3.60
N PRO A 907 14.70 -3.52 4.80
CA PRO A 907 13.35 -2.99 4.94
C PRO A 907 13.16 -1.62 4.28
N PHE A 908 12.07 -1.48 3.53
CA PHE A 908 11.66 -0.22 2.90
C PHE A 908 10.13 -0.17 2.72
N PHE A 909 9.60 1.01 2.47
CA PHE A 909 8.20 1.16 2.07
C PHE A 909 8.08 0.72 0.60
N LEU A 910 7.35 -0.37 0.37
CA LEU A 910 7.13 -0.98 -0.94
C LEU A 910 5.77 -0.60 -1.53
N GLY A 911 4.79 -0.28 -0.67
CA GLY A 911 3.39 -0.07 -1.06
C GLY A 911 2.54 -1.31 -0.80
N ASP A 912 1.82 -1.76 -1.83
CA ASP A 912 1.08 -3.04 -1.84
C ASP A 912 1.79 -4.09 -2.71
N LEU A 913 1.57 -5.36 -2.42
CA LEU A 913 2.13 -6.49 -3.16
C LEU A 913 1.06 -7.60 -3.30
N PRO A 914 0.57 -7.88 -4.52
CA PRO A 914 0.84 -7.17 -5.77
C PRO A 914 0.28 -5.73 -5.75
N HIS A 915 0.92 -4.82 -6.49
CA HIS A 915 0.34 -3.52 -6.82
C HIS A 915 -0.47 -3.62 -8.12
N ALA A 916 -1.79 -3.52 -8.06
CA ALA A 916 -2.70 -3.78 -9.17
C ALA A 916 -2.60 -2.73 -10.29
N TRP A 917 -2.23 -1.48 -9.98
CA TRP A 917 -1.95 -0.50 -11.03
C TRP A 917 -0.69 -0.85 -11.82
N VAL A 918 0.39 -1.28 -11.15
CA VAL A 918 1.60 -1.79 -11.83
C VAL A 918 1.25 -3.02 -12.66
N ALA A 919 0.42 -3.92 -12.13
CA ALA A 919 -0.06 -5.08 -12.87
C ALA A 919 -0.84 -4.67 -14.13
N SER A 920 -1.62 -3.59 -14.07
CA SER A 920 -2.31 -3.03 -15.24
C SER A 920 -1.35 -2.40 -16.26
N ASP A 921 -0.30 -1.73 -15.81
CA ASP A 921 0.73 -1.15 -16.69
C ASP A 921 1.51 -2.24 -17.44
N PHE A 922 1.91 -3.29 -16.73
CA PHE A 922 2.47 -4.49 -17.33
C PHE A 922 1.48 -5.11 -18.32
N MET A 923 0.23 -5.33 -17.92
CA MET A 923 -0.79 -5.97 -18.73
C MET A 923 -1.05 -5.20 -20.04
N ARG A 924 -1.27 -3.88 -19.96
CA ARG A 924 -1.49 -3.03 -21.14
C ARG A 924 -0.28 -3.03 -22.07
N SER A 925 0.93 -2.92 -21.51
CA SER A 925 2.17 -2.93 -22.29
C SER A 925 2.43 -4.28 -22.96
N ALA A 926 2.22 -5.39 -22.25
CA ALA A 926 2.35 -6.74 -22.78
C ALA A 926 1.33 -7.01 -23.89
N LEU A 927 0.07 -6.59 -23.72
CA LEU A 927 -0.95 -6.72 -24.75
C LEU A 927 -0.63 -5.86 -25.99
N ASP A 928 -0.06 -4.67 -25.81
CA ASP A 928 0.40 -3.81 -26.92
C ASP A 928 1.51 -4.48 -27.75
N MET A 929 2.32 -5.38 -27.18
CA MET A 929 3.30 -6.15 -27.96
C MET A 929 2.63 -7.01 -29.04
N PHE A 930 1.43 -7.52 -28.76
CA PHE A 930 0.66 -8.37 -29.68
C PHE A 930 -0.29 -7.57 -30.56
N ALA A 931 -1.05 -6.62 -30.01
CA ALA A 931 -1.88 -5.74 -30.82
C ALA A 931 -2.32 -4.47 -30.07
N TYR A 932 -2.33 -3.34 -30.77
CA TYR A 932 -2.84 -2.07 -30.23
C TYR A 932 -3.53 -1.21 -31.30
N PRO A 933 -4.54 -0.39 -30.92
CA PRO A 933 -5.14 0.57 -31.83
C PRO A 933 -4.23 1.79 -32.05
N ARG A 934 -4.13 2.23 -33.30
CA ARG A 934 -3.46 3.48 -33.70
C ARG A 934 -4.51 4.47 -34.19
N GLU A 935 -4.81 5.47 -33.36
CA GLU A 935 -5.90 6.42 -33.61
C GLU A 935 -5.66 7.32 -34.82
N ALA A 936 -4.41 7.67 -35.11
CA ALA A 936 -4.10 8.67 -36.12
C ALA A 936 -4.54 8.26 -37.54
N ASP A 937 -4.61 6.96 -37.83
CA ASP A 937 -5.02 6.40 -39.11
C ASP A 937 -6.08 5.30 -38.97
N ASP A 938 -6.74 5.24 -37.80
CA ASP A 938 -7.80 4.30 -37.45
C ASP A 938 -7.45 2.84 -37.78
N SER A 939 -6.24 2.41 -37.40
CA SER A 939 -5.73 1.08 -37.70
C SER A 939 -5.49 0.23 -36.45
N LEU A 940 -5.40 -1.09 -36.63
CA LEU A 940 -4.98 -2.04 -35.59
C LEU A 940 -3.58 -2.55 -35.93
N VAL A 941 -2.58 -2.15 -35.14
CA VAL A 941 -1.20 -2.60 -35.32
C VAL A 941 -1.03 -3.98 -34.69
N LEU A 942 -0.40 -4.91 -35.39
CA LEU A 942 -0.23 -6.31 -35.00
C LEU A 942 1.26 -6.65 -34.81
N ALA A 943 1.54 -7.47 -33.80
CA ALA A 943 2.85 -8.08 -33.52
C ALA A 943 4.04 -7.09 -33.50
N ALA A 944 3.80 -5.82 -33.16
CA ALA A 944 4.85 -4.80 -33.15
C ALA A 944 5.95 -5.11 -32.13
N GLY A 945 5.58 -5.64 -30.97
CA GLY A 945 6.51 -6.01 -29.89
C GLY A 945 6.89 -7.50 -29.86
N VAL A 946 6.43 -8.33 -30.79
CA VAL A 946 6.76 -9.77 -30.80
C VAL A 946 8.20 -9.99 -31.30
N PRO A 947 9.07 -10.71 -30.57
CA PRO A 947 10.42 -11.03 -31.04
C PRO A 947 10.41 -11.76 -32.38
N ALA A 948 11.32 -11.40 -33.28
CA ALA A 948 11.48 -12.10 -34.55
C ALA A 948 11.71 -13.61 -34.37
N ARG A 949 12.52 -13.97 -33.37
CA ARG A 949 12.85 -15.36 -33.01
C ARG A 949 11.65 -16.19 -32.55
N TRP A 950 10.56 -15.55 -32.11
CA TRP A 950 9.35 -16.28 -31.73
C TRP A 950 8.52 -16.72 -32.91
N LEU A 951 8.82 -16.23 -34.11
CA LEU A 951 8.09 -16.58 -35.32
C LEU A 951 8.57 -17.91 -35.90
N ASP A 952 9.71 -18.43 -35.45
CA ASP A 952 10.22 -19.73 -35.86
C ASP A 952 9.37 -20.89 -35.28
N GLY A 953 9.41 -22.05 -35.94
CA GLY A 953 8.63 -23.22 -35.53
C GLY A 953 7.12 -23.01 -35.70
N ASP A 954 6.37 -23.15 -34.61
CA ASP A 954 4.90 -22.95 -34.62
C ASP A 954 4.51 -21.46 -34.66
N GLY A 955 5.45 -20.55 -34.38
CA GLY A 955 5.21 -19.12 -34.33
C GLY A 955 4.43 -18.69 -33.09
N ILE A 956 3.59 -17.67 -33.26
CA ILE A 956 2.66 -17.20 -32.23
C ILE A 956 1.21 -17.32 -32.68
N ALA A 957 0.30 -17.47 -31.72
CA ALA A 957 -1.14 -17.35 -31.92
C ALA A 957 -1.78 -16.46 -30.86
N VAL A 958 -2.76 -15.66 -31.26
CA VAL A 958 -3.63 -14.88 -30.39
C VAL A 958 -5.07 -15.30 -30.67
N ASP A 959 -5.85 -15.55 -29.63
CA ASP A 959 -7.27 -15.90 -29.71
C ASP A 959 -8.06 -15.17 -28.63
N GLY A 960 -9.17 -14.54 -29.03
CA GLY A 960 -10.13 -13.93 -28.12
C GLY A 960 -9.76 -12.55 -27.56
N LEU A 961 -8.60 -11.97 -27.91
CA LEU A 961 -8.20 -10.62 -27.46
C LEU A 961 -9.27 -9.60 -27.83
N ARG A 962 -9.73 -8.77 -26.89
CA ARG A 962 -10.79 -7.80 -27.17
C ARG A 962 -10.21 -6.49 -27.70
N THR A 963 -10.88 -5.95 -28.72
CA THR A 963 -10.65 -4.62 -29.29
C THR A 963 -11.99 -3.90 -29.45
N PRO A 964 -12.01 -2.58 -29.71
CA PRO A 964 -13.24 -1.85 -30.04
C PRO A 964 -14.03 -2.42 -31.23
N GLN A 965 -13.40 -3.22 -32.10
CA GLN A 965 -14.05 -3.84 -33.26
C GLN A 965 -14.59 -5.26 -32.98
N GLY A 966 -14.24 -5.84 -31.83
CA GLY A 966 -14.68 -7.17 -31.41
C GLY A 966 -13.53 -8.06 -30.95
N ARG A 967 -13.61 -9.36 -31.24
CA ARG A 967 -12.56 -10.33 -30.90
C ARG A 967 -11.51 -10.37 -32.01
N LEU A 968 -10.24 -10.19 -31.63
CA LEU A 968 -9.07 -10.40 -32.46
C LEU A 968 -8.57 -11.84 -32.29
N GLY A 969 -8.26 -12.50 -33.40
CA GLY A 969 -7.46 -13.73 -33.37
C GLY A 969 -6.58 -13.84 -34.61
N TYR A 970 -5.31 -14.19 -34.45
CA TYR A 970 -4.40 -14.37 -35.58
C TYR A 970 -3.27 -15.33 -35.24
N THR A 971 -2.67 -15.93 -36.28
CA THR A 971 -1.40 -16.67 -36.17
C THR A 971 -0.34 -15.99 -37.02
N LEU A 972 0.88 -15.89 -36.52
CA LEU A 972 2.03 -15.35 -37.25
C LEU A 972 3.22 -16.28 -37.11
N ARG A 973 3.76 -16.76 -38.24
CA ARG A 973 4.92 -17.66 -38.25
C ARG A 973 5.84 -17.46 -39.45
N ARG A 974 7.12 -17.73 -39.26
CA ARG A 974 8.18 -17.77 -40.27
C ARG A 974 8.32 -19.21 -40.78
N GLU A 975 8.09 -19.38 -42.07
CA GLU A 975 8.42 -20.59 -42.82
C GLU A 975 9.74 -20.39 -43.57
N PRO A 976 10.42 -21.44 -44.07
CA PRO A 976 11.79 -21.33 -44.60
C PRO A 976 12.03 -20.28 -45.69
N LYS A 977 10.98 -19.87 -46.43
CA LYS A 977 11.07 -18.88 -47.52
C LYS A 977 10.01 -17.79 -47.44
N ARG A 978 9.17 -17.76 -46.40
CA ARG A 978 8.07 -16.79 -46.29
C ARG A 978 7.63 -16.57 -44.86
N LEU A 979 7.12 -15.38 -44.57
CA LEU A 979 6.35 -15.06 -43.37
C LEU A 979 4.85 -15.23 -43.70
N VAL A 980 4.10 -15.87 -42.81
CA VAL A 980 2.65 -16.14 -42.99
C VAL A 980 1.87 -15.60 -41.80
N LEU A 981 0.90 -14.73 -42.09
CA LEU A 981 -0.10 -14.23 -41.14
C LEU A 981 -1.49 -14.72 -41.57
N ARG A 982 -2.27 -15.24 -40.62
CA ARG A 982 -3.66 -15.65 -40.86
C ARG A 982 -4.56 -15.08 -39.78
N PHE A 983 -5.71 -14.55 -40.18
CA PHE A 983 -6.73 -14.09 -39.25
C PHE A 983 -7.74 -15.18 -38.94
N ALA A 984 -8.29 -15.14 -37.72
CA ALA A 984 -9.44 -15.95 -37.36
C ALA A 984 -10.68 -15.54 -38.19
N ALA A 985 -11.54 -16.52 -38.47
CA ALA A 985 -12.77 -16.27 -39.22
C ALA A 985 -13.71 -15.33 -38.46
N GLY A 986 -14.44 -14.47 -39.19
CA GLY A 986 -15.48 -13.62 -38.62
C GLY A 986 -14.97 -12.36 -37.89
N MET A 987 -13.67 -12.08 -37.96
CA MET A 987 -13.09 -10.85 -37.41
C MET A 987 -13.59 -9.58 -38.10
N ARG A 988 -13.52 -8.46 -37.38
CA ARG A 988 -13.75 -7.11 -37.89
C ARG A 988 -12.50 -6.27 -37.66
N LEU A 989 -12.11 -5.50 -38.67
CA LEU A 989 -11.01 -4.55 -38.60
C LEU A 989 -11.57 -3.12 -38.57
N PRO A 990 -10.82 -2.15 -38.01
CA PRO A 990 -11.20 -0.76 -38.11
C PRO A 990 -11.13 -0.27 -39.56
N PRO A 991 -11.72 0.89 -39.90
CA PRO A 991 -11.66 1.51 -41.22
C PRO A 991 -10.26 1.62 -41.85
N GLY A 992 -9.23 1.88 -41.05
CA GLY A 992 -7.83 1.89 -41.49
C GLY A 992 -7.23 0.51 -41.73
N GLY A 993 -7.94 -0.56 -41.37
CA GLY A 993 -7.48 -1.95 -41.49
C GLY A 993 -6.49 -2.36 -40.39
N ALA A 994 -5.83 -3.50 -40.61
CA ALA A 994 -4.72 -3.95 -39.78
C ALA A 994 -3.38 -3.52 -40.37
N VAL A 995 -2.39 -3.32 -39.52
CA VAL A 995 -1.02 -2.95 -39.89
C VAL A 995 -0.06 -3.98 -39.31
N LEU A 996 0.77 -4.58 -40.17
CA LEU A 996 1.86 -5.45 -39.77
C LEU A 996 3.19 -4.73 -40.01
N PRO A 997 3.88 -4.26 -38.97
CA PRO A 997 5.26 -3.79 -39.08
C PRO A 997 6.20 -4.95 -39.42
N TRP A 998 7.23 -4.71 -40.23
CA TRP A 998 8.15 -5.76 -40.64
C TRP A 998 8.91 -6.34 -39.42
N PRO A 999 8.83 -7.66 -39.16
CA PRO A 999 9.38 -8.22 -37.94
C PRO A 999 10.86 -8.61 -38.02
N LEU A 1000 11.41 -8.80 -39.24
CA LEU A 1000 12.70 -9.46 -39.45
C LEU A 1000 13.82 -8.47 -39.77
N ALA A 1001 14.75 -8.24 -38.86
CA ALA A 1001 15.92 -7.38 -39.14
C ALA A 1001 16.95 -8.05 -40.07
N ASP A 1002 16.95 -9.38 -40.15
CA ASP A 1002 17.87 -10.22 -40.94
C ASP A 1002 17.40 -10.46 -42.39
N ALA A 1003 16.21 -9.99 -42.76
CA ALA A 1003 15.62 -10.19 -44.08
C ALA A 1003 14.85 -8.94 -44.53
N GLN A 1004 14.62 -8.82 -45.84
CA GLN A 1004 13.76 -7.76 -46.40
C GLN A 1004 12.44 -8.35 -46.91
N PRO A 1005 11.33 -7.58 -46.90
CA PRO A 1005 10.05 -8.06 -47.40
C PRO A 1005 10.13 -8.33 -48.92
N GLY A 1006 9.82 -9.57 -49.28
CA GLY A 1006 9.70 -10.07 -50.64
C GLY A 1006 8.38 -9.73 -51.31
N ARG A 1007 8.06 -10.52 -52.34
CA ARG A 1007 6.74 -10.46 -52.97
C ARG A 1007 5.69 -10.77 -51.91
N THR A 1008 4.76 -9.83 -51.73
CA THR A 1008 3.73 -9.89 -50.69
C THR A 1008 2.36 -10.08 -51.32
N ARG A 1009 1.57 -11.00 -50.77
CA ARG A 1009 0.21 -11.29 -51.21
C ARG A 1009 -0.75 -11.29 -50.03
N ILE A 1010 -1.92 -10.68 -50.22
CA ILE A 1010 -3.07 -10.72 -49.32
C ILE A 1010 -4.18 -11.46 -50.09
N ASP A 1011 -4.59 -12.63 -49.62
CA ASP A 1011 -5.56 -13.52 -50.29
C ASP A 1011 -5.23 -13.72 -51.78
N GLY A 1012 -3.94 -13.94 -52.07
CA GLY A 1012 -3.41 -14.15 -53.42
C GLY A 1012 -3.19 -12.89 -54.26
N LYS A 1013 -3.73 -11.73 -53.87
CA LYS A 1013 -3.54 -10.44 -54.55
C LYS A 1013 -2.26 -9.75 -54.10
N SER A 1014 -1.52 -9.15 -55.03
CA SER A 1014 -0.29 -8.42 -54.70
C SER A 1014 -0.55 -7.25 -53.75
N ALA A 1015 0.31 -7.08 -52.75
CA ALA A 1015 0.30 -5.95 -51.83
C ALA A 1015 1.72 -5.35 -51.69
N GLN A 1016 1.79 -4.12 -51.20
CA GLN A 1016 3.03 -3.36 -51.07
C GLN A 1016 3.28 -2.96 -49.61
N TRP A 1017 4.57 -2.85 -49.28
CA TRP A 1017 5.04 -2.31 -48.02
C TRP A 1017 5.33 -0.83 -48.19
N HIS A 1018 4.96 -0.02 -47.20
CA HIS A 1018 5.25 1.41 -47.13
C HIS A 1018 5.91 1.69 -45.78
N ASP A 1019 7.10 2.28 -45.81
CA ASP A 1019 7.87 2.64 -44.59
C ASP A 1019 8.03 1.49 -43.59
N GLY A 1020 8.23 0.27 -44.11
CA GLY A 1020 8.39 -0.93 -43.28
C GLY A 1020 7.08 -1.51 -42.72
N GLU A 1021 5.92 -0.99 -43.11
CA GLU A 1021 4.60 -1.49 -42.71
C GLU A 1021 3.80 -2.08 -43.88
N LEU A 1022 3.04 -3.14 -43.61
CA LEU A 1022 2.05 -3.70 -44.52
C LEU A 1022 0.64 -3.39 -44.02
N ARG A 1023 -0.16 -2.70 -44.83
CA ARG A 1023 -1.58 -2.45 -44.53
C ARG A 1023 -2.49 -3.52 -45.11
N ILE A 1024 -3.43 -3.99 -44.30
CA ILE A 1024 -4.36 -5.07 -44.59
C ILE A 1024 -5.79 -4.53 -44.39
N ALA A 1025 -6.45 -4.17 -45.50
CA ALA A 1025 -7.70 -3.41 -45.48
C ALA A 1025 -8.94 -4.21 -45.03
N ALA A 1026 -8.89 -5.53 -45.10
CA ALA A 1026 -9.99 -6.42 -44.69
C ALA A 1026 -9.39 -7.65 -43.98
N PRO A 1027 -10.14 -8.33 -43.08
CA PRO A 1027 -9.67 -9.55 -42.46
C PRO A 1027 -9.32 -10.57 -43.55
N ALA A 1028 -8.03 -10.71 -43.82
CA ALA A 1028 -7.54 -11.59 -44.86
C ALA A 1028 -7.61 -13.04 -44.36
N VAL A 1029 -7.90 -13.97 -45.25
CA VAL A 1029 -7.78 -15.39 -44.90
C VAL A 1029 -6.29 -15.73 -44.73
N GLU A 1030 -5.42 -15.19 -45.59
CA GLU A 1030 -3.98 -15.37 -45.52
C GLU A 1030 -3.19 -14.20 -46.11
N VAL A 1031 -2.16 -13.77 -45.39
CA VAL A 1031 -1.11 -12.88 -45.86
C VAL A 1031 0.19 -13.67 -45.95
N SER A 1032 0.85 -13.65 -47.12
CA SER A 1032 2.14 -14.30 -47.34
C SER A 1032 3.17 -13.32 -47.88
N VAL A 1033 4.35 -13.32 -47.28
CA VAL A 1033 5.47 -12.43 -47.63
C VAL A 1033 6.69 -13.29 -47.89
N GLU A 1034 7.19 -13.33 -49.12
CA GLU A 1034 8.47 -14.01 -49.41
C GLU A 1034 9.61 -13.34 -48.63
N LEU A 1035 10.62 -14.10 -48.22
CA LEU A 1035 11.82 -13.55 -47.55
C LEU A 1035 12.91 -13.29 -48.60
N ARG A 1036 13.52 -12.10 -48.59
CA ARG A 1036 14.64 -11.72 -49.46
C ARG A 1036 15.92 -11.47 -48.68
#